data_AF-A0A928DEM7-F1
#
_entry.id   AF-A0A928DEM7-F1
#
_cell.length_a   1.000
_cell.length_b   1.000
_cell.length_c   1.000
_cell.angle_alpha   90.00
_cell.angle_beta   90.00
_cell.angle_gamma   90.00
#
_symmetry.space_group_name_H-M   'P 1'
#
loop_
_entity.id
_entity.type
_entity.pdbx_description
1 polymer ?
#
loop_
_entity_poly.entity_id
_entity_poly.type
_entity_poly.pdbx_seq_one_letter_code
_entity_poly.pdbx_strand_id
1 'polypeptide(L)'
;MKTRFHYLSKRIAILIITLAAASGMGGNILKNSGFEEQSLKTNFPMFWVKSHVYKGDISLISDALEAHRGSCSIKVRKTGGDAAISYAADLRLNKDREITTSVWVKGNGKFVIYYYLYGKRNFLGSVKTDLVEVKSDHWEKHEISSVIPVEFGPSKEKVISFRLAFHVRDGFVSFDDVDLQIMNKTPKKVIQKAVSNASGAELKYPYVRIPKVSKAPKIDGILAKDEWETAAAVTGFLEQGSGKLSPHQSVIYISYDEQNLYFGLRSVVLGPFKKGQTGHDNIKINCEAFEIWVSPKEKQWFQFLGVPAGGFMDISSDAELKWNGDIKYSSRFEDSGETAGGILTFNKTFWTAEVAIPLKSMGIASPLQTGTTWRMNFCRDLAEKNGKPRTTEQWTTWSPTTTHFTNTGFFGYVEFGDNCPAVQLLGLGDPFNGFVNVNGTISSNLPESVKLSSAVKILDSDKILLEKDLSLSPKGGKSFSLDNLLKLSRTVDLVLEFTASNPGGSQKYICTKIPFTGVSSFDVKVIPVYVKGFVDIELNVEKVNGIRKNNKVAVRIEGTDLSEEKLLSSPDEKISFRFDISKLKEGNYVVKSSVSDENKQIIVSNAVPLLIPKKPEWLGNTIGISDKVPNPWVPIKTNGKNISITDRKYILADNGLPEQIIALGKSIFTEKPSIHLIADGKPLNIVFEPIKNISTKDTECVWSIKGGDDKLKFEGTLCTEYDGFSLYKFAITPVKPLKIDSIYMDFPIHKDIAMYARASTYLPDYKNCNASLCKVFSSAKKVDVAGKWLYNPGWIWPEEFFNEIWVGDDKIGFALMTESDENIKGKKHIEFLCENGTTIMRVNLISSRMLLDKPMKYEYAWEATPVKPETKNPKKWHASYFAAWPEDFSKRLYVGAQYGLISPSYPKLKTPVKSLLSKAHKFGTKVVPDIYLCAAQFGTPEYKLFGREWESTPRSSWSNMGFASANSSYPDFMLHTVKCYVEKFGFDGVYLDVSVPIASDNPYHDAGYTDEDGKRHPTAGLWKLRELYKRLYTYLHTEGKDGVIFAHAAARLEFVGFTDVLTAGEDWGAEREKHYSRLSPDMFRAKEMYIQYGVPATFYSFHQYAWRVNNPVSLDEILMMTLPHRLLPTIGDKVGAKGIIPIWDLMDKWFTSSDFIPYWDPKSPVKTNSESILASIYNKEKERQALMVVSNWGYEPSEAKISVDFGKAGAGDMKMTEVYPENKAIRLDNKSVCFPMKARGLKIIRIDY
;
A
#
# COMPACT_ATOMS: atom_id res chain seq x y z
N MET A 1 -32.43 -33.49 -6.35
CA MET A 1 -31.64 -33.35 -5.09
C MET A 1 -30.20 -33.89 -5.14
N LYS A 2 -29.69 -34.45 -6.25
CA LYS A 2 -28.28 -34.93 -6.36
C LYS A 2 -27.28 -33.98 -7.05
N THR A 3 -27.70 -32.80 -7.52
CA THR A 3 -26.88 -31.94 -8.41
C THR A 3 -26.39 -30.62 -7.81
N ARG A 4 -26.69 -30.29 -6.55
CA ARG A 4 -26.15 -29.07 -5.90
C ARG A 4 -24.94 -29.28 -4.98
N PHE A 5 -24.54 -30.53 -4.72
CA PHE A 5 -23.35 -30.83 -3.90
C PHE A 5 -22.03 -30.93 -4.69
N HIS A 6 -22.09 -31.08 -6.01
CA HIS A 6 -20.89 -31.27 -6.85
C HIS A 6 -20.14 -29.96 -7.18
N TYR A 7 -20.78 -28.80 -6.97
CA TYR A 7 -20.19 -27.48 -7.25
C TYR A 7 -19.44 -26.86 -6.06
N LEU A 8 -19.64 -27.37 -4.83
CA LEU A 8 -18.98 -26.85 -3.63
C LEU A 8 -17.67 -27.58 -3.28
N SER A 9 -17.48 -28.82 -3.73
CA SER A 9 -16.33 -29.65 -3.34
C SER A 9 -15.02 -29.32 -4.09
N LYS A 10 -15.07 -28.69 -5.27
CA LYS A 10 -13.87 -28.33 -6.05
C LYS A 10 -13.26 -26.97 -5.71
N ARG A 11 -13.98 -26.06 -5.04
CA ARG A 11 -13.47 -24.72 -4.67
C ARG A 11 -12.83 -24.62 -3.27
N ILE A 12 -12.85 -25.70 -2.49
CA ILE A 12 -12.24 -25.74 -1.14
C ILE A 12 -11.07 -26.75 -1.06
N ALA A 13 -10.83 -27.56 -2.10
CA ALA A 13 -9.80 -28.60 -2.07
C ALA A 13 -8.40 -28.19 -2.59
N ILE A 14 -8.13 -26.89 -2.82
CA ILE A 14 -6.78 -26.40 -3.17
C ILE A 14 -6.39 -25.28 -2.20
N LEU A 15 -6.32 -25.65 -0.92
CA LEU A 15 -5.66 -24.86 0.11
C LEU A 15 -5.37 -25.81 1.29
N ILE A 16 -4.40 -26.72 1.12
CA ILE A 16 -3.60 -27.42 2.15
C ILE A 16 -2.68 -28.40 1.39
N ILE A 17 -1.42 -28.00 1.16
CA ILE A 17 -0.21 -28.81 0.88
C ILE A 17 0.95 -27.81 1.14
N THR A 18 1.87 -27.88 2.10
CA THR A 18 2.22 -28.78 3.22
C THR A 18 3.21 -28.00 4.11
N LEU A 19 3.09 -28.07 5.44
CA LEU A 19 4.23 -28.06 6.37
C LEU A 19 3.81 -28.82 7.64
N ALA A 20 3.92 -30.14 7.57
CA ALA A 20 4.17 -31.02 8.70
C ALA A 20 4.73 -32.34 8.14
N ALA A 21 6.03 -32.34 7.83
CA ALA A 21 6.76 -33.59 7.70
C ALA A 21 7.01 -34.09 9.13
N ALA A 22 6.36 -35.20 9.49
CA ALA A 22 6.56 -35.87 10.76
C ALA A 22 7.96 -36.49 10.82
N SER A 23 8.67 -36.26 11.92
CA SER A 23 9.74 -37.16 12.37
C SER A 23 9.67 -37.35 13.88
N GLY A 24 9.21 -38.54 14.28
CA GLY A 24 9.59 -39.22 15.52
C GLY A 24 8.98 -38.73 16.84
N MET A 25 8.35 -39.66 17.56
CA MET A 25 7.66 -39.52 18.85
C MET A 25 6.25 -38.92 18.75
N GLY A 26 5.28 -39.54 19.45
CA GLY A 26 3.83 -39.36 19.27
C GLY A 26 3.40 -37.90 19.12
N GLY A 27 3.08 -37.50 17.89
CA GLY A 27 2.94 -36.09 17.52
C GLY A 27 1.49 -35.67 17.30
N ASN A 28 1.10 -34.56 17.93
CA ASN A 28 -0.20 -33.91 17.75
C ASN A 28 -0.43 -33.53 16.28
N ILE A 29 -1.64 -33.78 15.76
CA ILE A 29 -2.11 -33.40 14.41
C ILE A 29 -2.51 -31.92 14.39
N LEU A 30 -2.99 -31.39 15.52
CA LEU A 30 -3.31 -29.98 15.76
C LEU A 30 -2.90 -29.64 17.20
N LYS A 31 -2.23 -28.50 17.42
CA LYS A 31 -1.83 -28.03 18.76
C LYS A 31 -2.07 -26.52 18.91
N ASN A 32 -2.85 -26.11 19.92
CA ASN A 32 -3.16 -24.74 20.35
C ASN A 32 -3.62 -23.80 19.21
N SER A 33 -4.68 -24.18 18.48
CA SER A 33 -5.29 -23.28 17.49
C SER A 33 -6.27 -22.30 18.14
N GLY A 34 -5.74 -21.26 18.79
CA GLY A 34 -6.52 -20.19 19.44
C GLY A 34 -7.15 -19.17 18.47
N PHE A 35 -7.46 -19.56 17.24
CA PHE A 35 -8.17 -18.75 16.23
C PHE A 35 -7.61 -17.36 15.87
N GLU A 36 -6.42 -16.99 16.36
CA GLU A 36 -5.78 -15.67 16.25
C GLU A 36 -5.47 -15.23 14.82
N GLU A 37 -5.06 -16.16 13.97
CA GLU A 37 -4.66 -15.83 12.61
C GLU A 37 -5.87 -15.86 11.67
N GLN A 38 -6.26 -14.69 11.15
CA GLN A 38 -7.42 -14.56 10.26
C GLN A 38 -7.04 -14.63 8.77
N SER A 39 -7.86 -15.30 7.98
CA SER A 39 -7.79 -15.27 6.51
C SER A 39 -8.22 -13.90 5.99
N LEU A 40 -7.30 -13.17 5.35
CA LEU A 40 -7.55 -11.86 4.74
C LEU A 40 -8.68 -11.85 3.68
N LYS A 41 -9.10 -13.02 3.20
CA LYS A 41 -10.16 -13.16 2.18
C LYS A 41 -11.55 -13.38 2.79
N THR A 42 -11.63 -14.02 3.96
CA THR A 42 -12.90 -14.44 4.58
C THR A 42 -13.14 -13.84 5.96
N ASN A 43 -12.15 -13.13 6.51
CA ASN A 43 -12.16 -12.59 7.87
C ASN A 43 -12.58 -13.64 8.91
N PHE A 44 -12.04 -14.86 8.75
CA PHE A 44 -12.34 -16.03 9.58
C PHE A 44 -11.03 -16.79 9.85
N PRO A 45 -10.90 -17.53 10.98
CA PRO A 45 -9.63 -18.13 11.37
C PRO A 45 -9.04 -19.06 10.30
N MET A 46 -7.73 -18.95 10.10
CA MET A 46 -6.98 -19.69 9.09
C MET A 46 -7.16 -21.21 9.31
N PHE A 47 -7.38 -21.95 8.23
CA PHE A 47 -7.66 -23.41 8.22
C PHE A 47 -9.02 -23.86 8.78
N TRP A 48 -9.83 -22.95 9.31
CA TRP A 48 -11.21 -23.21 9.71
C TRP A 48 -12.20 -22.68 8.68
N VAL A 49 -13.27 -23.44 8.44
CA VAL A 49 -14.32 -23.05 7.49
C VAL A 49 -15.69 -23.12 8.13
N LYS A 50 -16.52 -22.10 7.84
CA LYS A 50 -17.96 -22.14 8.07
C LYS A 50 -18.55 -23.10 7.05
N SER A 51 -19.31 -24.10 7.50
CA SER A 51 -19.96 -25.00 6.55
C SER A 51 -21.18 -24.32 5.91
N HIS A 52 -21.09 -24.02 4.61
CA HIS A 52 -22.17 -23.36 3.85
C HIS A 52 -23.46 -24.19 3.70
N VAL A 53 -23.43 -25.46 4.12
CA VAL A 53 -24.58 -26.39 4.06
C VAL A 53 -25.48 -26.27 5.30
N TYR A 54 -24.99 -25.62 6.36
CA TYR A 54 -25.58 -25.60 7.70
C TYR A 54 -26.12 -24.20 8.05
N LYS A 55 -27.32 -24.11 8.63
CA LYS A 55 -28.11 -22.87 8.83
C LYS A 55 -27.96 -22.28 10.24
N GLY A 56 -26.73 -22.15 10.73
CA GLY A 56 -26.42 -21.57 12.04
C GLY A 56 -25.71 -20.23 11.98
N ASP A 57 -25.77 -19.46 13.06
CA ASP A 57 -25.00 -18.24 13.24
C ASP A 57 -23.61 -18.59 13.79
N ILE A 58 -22.57 -18.21 13.04
CA ILE A 58 -21.16 -18.48 13.36
C ILE A 58 -20.41 -17.15 13.35
N SER A 59 -19.96 -16.70 14.51
CA SER A 59 -19.22 -15.46 14.73
C SER A 59 -17.81 -15.74 15.24
N LEU A 60 -16.83 -15.03 14.68
CA LEU A 60 -15.50 -14.89 15.28
C LEU A 60 -15.58 -13.76 16.30
N ILE A 61 -15.19 -14.04 17.53
CA ILE A 61 -15.15 -13.09 18.62
C ILE A 61 -13.70 -12.69 18.81
N SER A 62 -13.32 -11.50 18.34
CA SER A 62 -11.96 -10.95 18.46
C SER A 62 -11.83 -10.13 19.73
N ASP A 63 -12.04 -10.80 20.85
CA ASP A 63 -11.98 -10.24 22.20
C ASP A 63 -11.23 -11.23 23.10
N ALA A 64 -10.13 -10.77 23.70
CA ALA A 64 -9.22 -11.57 24.53
C ALA A 64 -9.85 -12.14 25.79
N LEU A 65 -10.99 -11.61 26.20
CA LEU A 65 -11.74 -12.01 27.40
C LEU A 65 -12.78 -13.06 27.07
N GLU A 66 -13.33 -12.93 25.87
CA GLU A 66 -14.24 -13.89 25.33
C GLU A 66 -13.50 -15.08 24.75
N ALA A 67 -12.18 -14.97 24.53
CA ALA A 67 -11.26 -16.06 24.22
C ALA A 67 -10.78 -16.79 25.48
N HIS A 68 -10.51 -18.08 25.37
CA HIS A 68 -9.86 -18.85 26.43
C HIS A 68 -8.40 -18.46 26.53
N ARG A 69 -7.76 -18.22 25.39
CA ARG A 69 -6.37 -17.77 25.31
C ARG A 69 -6.13 -16.98 24.02
N GLY A 70 -5.44 -15.85 24.13
CA GLY A 70 -5.17 -14.98 22.99
C GLY A 70 -6.21 -13.87 22.88
N SER A 71 -6.57 -13.47 21.67
CA SER A 71 -7.55 -12.44 21.33
C SER A 71 -8.75 -12.94 20.52
N CYS A 72 -8.86 -14.22 20.17
CA CYS A 72 -9.90 -14.72 19.27
C CYS A 72 -10.54 -16.06 19.71
N SER A 73 -11.87 -16.15 19.68
CA SER A 73 -12.62 -17.42 19.82
C SER A 73 -13.78 -17.52 18.84
N ILE A 74 -14.33 -18.72 18.59
CA ILE A 74 -15.46 -18.89 17.66
C ILE A 74 -16.73 -19.23 18.43
N LYS A 75 -17.78 -18.43 18.25
CA LYS A 75 -19.12 -18.71 18.76
C LYS A 75 -20.02 -19.29 17.69
N VAL A 76 -20.63 -20.44 17.97
CA VAL A 76 -21.58 -21.11 17.07
C VAL A 76 -22.92 -21.23 17.77
N ARG A 77 -23.96 -20.64 17.18
CA ARG A 77 -25.36 -20.74 17.65
C ARG A 77 -26.20 -21.47 16.60
N LYS A 78 -27.00 -22.43 17.06
CA LYS A 78 -28.01 -23.04 16.19
C LYS A 78 -29.22 -22.12 16.07
N THR A 79 -29.48 -21.64 14.85
CA THR A 79 -30.63 -20.78 14.52
C THR A 79 -31.64 -21.50 13.60
N GLY A 80 -31.47 -22.80 13.36
CA GLY A 80 -32.25 -23.61 12.42
C GLY A 80 -31.78 -25.06 12.35
N GLY A 81 -31.49 -25.58 11.15
CA GLY A 81 -30.81 -26.89 10.97
C GLY A 81 -29.45 -26.94 11.68
N ASP A 82 -28.73 -28.07 11.60
CA ASP A 82 -27.42 -28.18 12.26
C ASP A 82 -26.48 -27.02 11.86
N ALA A 83 -25.62 -26.60 12.80
CA ALA A 83 -24.61 -25.56 12.63
C ALA A 83 -23.22 -26.16 12.84
N ALA A 84 -22.27 -25.97 11.92
CA ALA A 84 -20.94 -26.56 12.10
C ALA A 84 -19.78 -25.70 11.59
N ILE A 85 -18.71 -25.70 12.39
CA ILE A 85 -17.37 -25.25 12.01
C ILE A 85 -16.50 -26.48 11.78
N SER A 86 -15.63 -26.42 10.77
CA SER A 86 -14.79 -27.58 10.43
C SER A 86 -13.35 -27.20 10.11
N TYR A 87 -12.45 -28.09 10.48
CA TYR A 87 -11.02 -28.06 10.22
C TYR A 87 -10.64 -29.26 9.34
N ALA A 88 -9.84 -29.06 8.30
CA ALA A 88 -9.39 -30.13 7.42
C ALA A 88 -8.03 -30.66 7.90
N ALA A 89 -7.96 -31.96 8.20
CA ALA A 89 -6.75 -32.64 8.63
C ALA A 89 -6.37 -33.74 7.63
N ASP A 90 -5.20 -33.61 7.01
CA ASP A 90 -4.65 -34.66 6.16
C ASP A 90 -3.87 -35.67 7.01
N LEU A 91 -4.34 -36.91 7.07
CA LEU A 91 -3.73 -37.96 7.87
C LEU A 91 -3.54 -39.25 7.07
N ARG A 92 -2.30 -39.73 6.95
CA ARG A 92 -2.00 -41.03 6.35
C ARG A 92 -2.15 -42.15 7.37
N LEU A 93 -3.25 -42.88 7.29
CA LEU A 93 -3.53 -44.03 8.15
C LEU A 93 -2.97 -45.33 7.53
N ASN A 94 -2.32 -46.14 8.36
CA ASN A 94 -1.85 -47.50 8.02
C ASN A 94 -2.51 -48.60 8.87
N LYS A 95 -3.24 -48.22 9.91
CA LYS A 95 -4.11 -49.03 10.76
C LYS A 95 -5.12 -48.09 11.41
N ASP A 96 -6.15 -48.63 12.03
CA ASP A 96 -7.10 -47.84 12.82
C ASP A 96 -6.36 -47.05 13.91
N ARG A 97 -6.75 -45.80 14.11
CA ARG A 97 -6.11 -44.89 15.07
C ARG A 97 -7.14 -44.28 16.00
N GLU A 98 -6.88 -44.37 17.30
CA GLU A 98 -7.58 -43.57 18.29
C GLU A 98 -7.10 -42.12 18.22
N ILE A 99 -8.03 -41.20 18.03
CA ILE A 99 -7.80 -39.76 17.99
C ILE A 99 -8.54 -39.14 19.17
N THR A 100 -7.82 -38.38 19.99
CA THR A 100 -8.39 -37.55 21.04
C THR A 100 -8.43 -36.11 20.57
N THR A 101 -9.63 -35.54 20.49
CA THR A 101 -9.83 -34.10 20.28
C THR A 101 -10.04 -33.45 21.63
N SER A 102 -9.21 -32.44 21.96
CA SER A 102 -9.43 -31.58 23.11
C SER A 102 -9.85 -30.20 22.66
N VAL A 103 -10.85 -29.60 23.29
CA VAL A 103 -11.36 -28.27 22.94
C VAL A 103 -11.81 -27.56 24.20
N TRP A 104 -11.53 -26.26 24.30
CA TRP A 104 -12.14 -25.41 25.30
C TRP A 104 -13.48 -24.92 24.78
N VAL A 105 -14.51 -25.03 25.61
CA VAL A 105 -15.87 -24.61 25.27
C VAL A 105 -16.50 -23.78 26.37
N LYS A 106 -17.33 -22.81 26.00
CA LYS A 106 -18.23 -22.09 26.92
C LYS A 106 -19.54 -21.73 26.23
N GLY A 107 -20.65 -21.76 26.94
CA GLY A 107 -21.98 -21.40 26.45
C GLY A 107 -23.11 -22.20 27.08
N ASN A 108 -24.28 -22.10 26.46
CA ASN A 108 -25.47 -22.84 26.84
C ASN A 108 -26.04 -23.53 25.59
N GLY A 109 -25.55 -24.74 25.32
CA GLY A 109 -25.84 -25.46 24.09
C GLY A 109 -25.31 -26.90 24.10
N LYS A 110 -25.58 -27.62 23.01
CA LYS A 110 -25.13 -29.02 22.84
C LYS A 110 -24.38 -29.17 21.55
N PHE A 111 -23.27 -29.90 21.52
CA PHE A 111 -22.52 -30.16 20.30
C PHE A 111 -22.10 -31.63 20.15
N VAL A 112 -21.85 -32.05 18.92
CA VAL A 112 -21.31 -33.36 18.56
C VAL A 112 -20.09 -33.16 17.68
N ILE A 113 -19.03 -33.92 17.91
CA ILE A 113 -17.86 -33.91 17.02
C ILE A 113 -18.07 -34.93 15.90
N TYR A 114 -17.85 -34.49 14.65
CA TYR A 114 -17.84 -35.33 13.46
C TYR A 114 -16.45 -35.40 12.87
N TYR A 115 -16.05 -36.61 12.47
CA TYR A 115 -14.90 -36.89 11.65
C TYR A 115 -15.39 -37.37 10.29
N TYR A 116 -15.47 -36.45 9.33
CA TYR A 116 -15.89 -36.74 7.96
C TYR A 116 -14.76 -37.37 7.17
N LEU A 117 -14.92 -38.62 6.75
CA LEU A 117 -13.88 -39.45 6.15
C LEU A 117 -13.92 -39.37 4.62
N TYR A 118 -12.76 -39.21 3.99
CA TYR A 118 -12.63 -39.09 2.54
C TYR A 118 -11.64 -40.10 1.98
N GLY A 119 -12.05 -40.75 0.88
CA GLY A 119 -11.24 -41.60 0.04
C GLY A 119 -10.55 -40.77 -1.05
N LYS A 120 -10.04 -41.42 -2.10
CA LYS A 120 -9.18 -40.74 -3.08
C LYS A 120 -9.94 -39.71 -3.92
N ARG A 121 -11.24 -39.94 -4.14
CA ARG A 121 -12.06 -39.14 -5.07
C ARG A 121 -13.47 -38.84 -4.55
N ASN A 122 -13.82 -39.29 -3.34
CA ASN A 122 -15.17 -39.33 -2.82
C ASN A 122 -15.19 -39.23 -1.28
N PHE A 123 -16.32 -38.77 -0.76
CA PHE A 123 -16.65 -38.83 0.65
C PHE A 123 -17.14 -40.25 1.02
N LEU A 124 -16.57 -40.85 2.06
CA LEU A 124 -16.84 -42.24 2.46
C LEU A 124 -17.91 -42.33 3.55
N GLY A 125 -18.04 -41.29 4.38
CA GLY A 125 -19.01 -41.20 5.47
C GLY A 125 -18.38 -40.52 6.70
N SER A 126 -18.94 -40.72 7.89
CA SER A 126 -18.46 -40.03 9.10
C SER A 126 -18.47 -40.91 10.33
N VAL A 127 -17.45 -40.75 11.17
CA VAL A 127 -17.48 -41.17 12.58
C VAL A 127 -17.94 -39.99 13.41
N LYS A 128 -18.80 -40.19 14.40
CA LYS A 128 -19.28 -39.13 15.29
C LYS A 128 -19.10 -39.54 16.76
N THR A 129 -18.90 -38.55 17.62
CA THR A 129 -18.87 -38.75 19.07
C THR A 129 -20.29 -38.79 19.64
N ASP A 130 -20.38 -39.05 20.94
CA ASP A 130 -21.59 -38.76 21.71
C ASP A 130 -21.85 -37.25 21.80
N LEU A 131 -23.08 -36.90 22.18
CA LEU A 131 -23.54 -35.53 22.37
C LEU A 131 -22.96 -34.94 23.66
N VAL A 132 -22.35 -33.76 23.54
CA VAL A 132 -21.76 -33.01 24.65
C VAL A 132 -22.67 -31.83 24.99
N GLU A 133 -23.06 -31.70 26.25
CA GLU A 133 -23.85 -30.58 26.76
C GLU A 133 -22.94 -29.58 27.47
N VAL A 134 -23.03 -28.31 27.09
CA VAL A 134 -22.25 -27.20 27.63
C VAL A 134 -23.23 -26.24 28.29
N LYS A 135 -23.07 -26.04 29.60
CA LYS A 135 -23.89 -25.16 30.44
C LYS A 135 -22.97 -24.39 31.40
N SER A 136 -22.03 -23.66 30.82
CA SER A 136 -21.01 -22.94 31.57
C SER A 136 -20.72 -21.62 30.88
N ASP A 137 -20.68 -20.54 31.66
CA ASP A 137 -20.24 -19.21 31.24
C ASP A 137 -18.71 -19.05 31.31
N HIS A 138 -18.01 -20.00 31.94
CA HIS A 138 -16.56 -20.10 31.98
C HIS A 138 -16.05 -21.13 30.96
N TRP A 139 -14.79 -21.01 30.55
CA TRP A 139 -14.17 -21.95 29.61
C TRP A 139 -13.88 -23.29 30.28
N GLU A 140 -14.42 -24.36 29.71
CA GLU A 140 -14.23 -25.73 30.19
C GLU A 140 -13.58 -26.58 29.10
N LYS A 141 -12.57 -27.36 29.48
CA LYS A 141 -11.88 -28.26 28.54
C LYS A 141 -12.62 -29.59 28.43
N HIS A 142 -12.96 -29.97 27.20
CA HIS A 142 -13.51 -31.28 26.88
C HIS A 142 -12.53 -32.10 26.04
N GLU A 143 -12.25 -33.32 26.48
CA GLU A 143 -11.39 -34.30 25.79
C GLU A 143 -12.21 -35.52 25.37
N ILE A 144 -12.24 -35.80 24.07
CA ILE A 144 -13.11 -36.83 23.50
C ILE A 144 -12.32 -37.68 22.50
N SER A 145 -12.25 -38.99 22.77
CA SER A 145 -11.60 -39.96 21.89
C SER A 145 -12.56 -40.58 20.88
N SER A 146 -12.07 -40.89 19.68
CA SER A 146 -12.78 -41.68 18.67
C SER A 146 -11.79 -42.48 17.82
N VAL A 147 -12.19 -43.65 17.35
CA VAL A 147 -11.36 -44.47 16.46
C VAL A 147 -11.67 -44.12 15.02
N ILE A 148 -10.65 -43.66 14.29
CA ILE A 148 -10.71 -43.47 12.84
C ILE A 148 -10.16 -44.72 12.17
N PRO A 149 -11.00 -45.45 11.39
CA PRO A 149 -10.56 -46.67 10.77
C PRO A 149 -9.73 -46.39 9.51
N VAL A 150 -8.84 -47.32 9.17
CA VAL A 150 -8.02 -47.23 7.95
C VAL A 150 -8.84 -47.39 6.67
N GLU A 151 -9.98 -48.09 6.75
CA GLU A 151 -10.94 -48.32 5.67
C GLU A 151 -12.36 -48.05 6.17
N PHE A 152 -13.23 -47.48 5.33
CA PHE A 152 -14.59 -47.10 5.74
C PHE A 152 -15.63 -47.36 4.65
N GLY A 153 -16.84 -47.72 5.09
CA GLY A 153 -17.99 -47.98 4.23
C GLY A 153 -18.08 -49.41 3.67
N PRO A 154 -19.15 -49.72 2.91
CA PRO A 154 -19.45 -51.09 2.46
C PRO A 154 -18.38 -51.69 1.54
N SER A 155 -17.70 -50.86 0.75
CA SER A 155 -16.64 -51.26 -0.17
C SER A 155 -15.24 -51.28 0.46
N LYS A 156 -15.14 -51.06 1.78
CA LYS A 156 -13.87 -50.95 2.53
C LYS A 156 -12.83 -50.06 1.83
N GLU A 157 -13.25 -48.86 1.39
CA GLU A 157 -12.33 -47.94 0.73
C GLU A 157 -11.38 -47.31 1.74
N LYS A 158 -10.10 -47.19 1.38
CA LYS A 158 -9.07 -46.62 2.25
C LYS A 158 -9.34 -45.14 2.55
N VAL A 159 -9.35 -44.80 3.83
CA VAL A 159 -9.47 -43.41 4.32
C VAL A 159 -8.12 -42.71 4.11
N ILE A 160 -8.14 -41.62 3.34
CA ILE A 160 -6.94 -40.86 2.96
C ILE A 160 -6.84 -39.53 3.74
N SER A 161 -7.97 -38.97 4.15
CA SER A 161 -8.03 -37.74 4.95
C SER A 161 -9.34 -37.70 5.73
N PHE A 162 -9.43 -36.82 6.74
CA PHE A 162 -10.69 -36.52 7.39
C PHE A 162 -10.86 -35.03 7.71
N ARG A 163 -12.10 -34.60 7.92
CA ARG A 163 -12.41 -33.27 8.43
C ARG A 163 -13.02 -33.38 9.81
N LEU A 164 -12.42 -32.69 10.77
CA LEU A 164 -12.99 -32.47 12.09
C LEU A 164 -14.08 -31.42 11.98
N ALA A 165 -15.25 -31.64 12.56
CA ALA A 165 -16.33 -30.66 12.60
C ALA A 165 -17.06 -30.67 13.94
N PHE A 166 -17.34 -29.48 14.48
CA PHE A 166 -18.15 -29.31 15.69
C PHE A 166 -19.56 -28.94 15.29
N HIS A 167 -20.50 -29.86 15.49
CA HIS A 167 -21.91 -29.67 15.14
C HIS A 167 -22.69 -29.23 16.36
N VAL A 168 -23.04 -27.95 16.45
CA VAL A 168 -23.95 -27.45 17.48
C VAL A 168 -25.38 -27.89 17.14
N ARG A 169 -25.94 -28.71 18.03
CA ARG A 169 -27.25 -29.36 17.93
C ARG A 169 -28.35 -28.60 18.64
N ASP A 170 -28.01 -27.75 19.59
CA ASP A 170 -28.94 -26.91 20.33
C ASP A 170 -28.18 -25.74 21.00
N GLY A 171 -28.87 -24.62 21.24
CA GLY A 171 -28.31 -23.45 21.91
C GLY A 171 -27.09 -22.82 21.21
N PHE A 172 -26.14 -22.32 21.99
CA PHE A 172 -24.87 -21.81 21.47
C PHE A 172 -23.68 -22.36 22.25
N VAL A 173 -22.59 -22.59 21.55
CA VAL A 173 -21.32 -23.03 22.10
C VAL A 173 -20.20 -22.19 21.47
N SER A 174 -19.36 -21.61 22.31
CA SER A 174 -18.10 -20.97 21.91
C SER A 174 -16.99 -22.01 22.02
N PHE A 175 -16.07 -22.01 21.07
CA PHE A 175 -14.94 -22.93 20.96
C PHE A 175 -13.65 -22.13 20.95
N ASP A 176 -12.62 -22.66 21.61
CA ASP A 176 -11.26 -22.12 21.59
C ASP A 176 -10.22 -23.23 21.88
N ASP A 177 -8.94 -22.97 21.57
CA ASP A 177 -7.79 -23.85 21.86
C ASP A 177 -8.03 -25.34 21.52
N VAL A 178 -8.30 -25.61 20.24
CA VAL A 178 -8.55 -26.98 19.76
C VAL A 178 -7.23 -27.73 19.53
N ASP A 179 -7.09 -28.88 20.18
CA ASP A 179 -6.02 -29.86 19.96
C ASP A 179 -6.57 -31.16 19.39
N LEU A 180 -5.75 -31.82 18.56
CA LEU A 180 -6.07 -33.14 18.02
C LEU A 180 -4.84 -34.03 18.10
N GLN A 181 -4.94 -35.12 18.87
CA GLN A 181 -3.81 -35.99 19.21
C GLN A 181 -4.09 -37.44 18.79
N ILE A 182 -3.09 -38.13 18.24
CA ILE A 182 -3.18 -39.59 18.02
C ILE A 182 -2.71 -40.26 19.29
N MET A 183 -3.62 -40.94 19.99
CA MET A 183 -3.26 -41.66 21.20
C MET A 183 -2.70 -43.03 20.86
N ASN A 184 -1.63 -43.42 21.55
CA ASN A 184 -1.10 -44.77 21.48
C ASN A 184 -1.58 -45.66 22.67
N LYS A 185 -2.33 -45.14 23.67
CA LYS A 185 -2.85 -45.86 24.87
C LYS A 185 -4.08 -45.17 25.55
N THR A 186 -4.85 -45.96 26.32
CA THR A 186 -6.22 -45.79 26.89
C THR A 186 -6.41 -44.74 28.03
N PRO A 187 -7.59 -44.07 28.23
CA PRO A 187 -7.77 -42.93 29.16
C PRO A 187 -8.37 -43.25 30.57
N LYS A 188 -8.08 -42.40 31.59
CA LYS A 188 -8.63 -42.44 32.98
C LYS A 188 -9.22 -41.07 33.43
N LYS A 189 -10.30 -41.14 34.22
CA LYS A 189 -11.13 -40.04 34.81
C LYS A 189 -10.47 -39.28 35.97
N VAL A 190 -10.79 -37.98 36.12
CA VAL A 190 -10.65 -37.21 37.38
C VAL A 190 -11.90 -36.35 37.63
N ILE A 191 -12.32 -36.28 38.90
CA ILE A 191 -13.47 -35.55 39.47
C ILE A 191 -12.92 -34.32 40.24
N GLN A 192 -13.63 -33.19 40.25
CA GLN A 192 -13.38 -32.11 41.22
C GLN A 192 -14.65 -31.62 41.93
N LYS A 193 -14.46 -31.28 43.22
CA LYS A 193 -15.42 -30.91 44.27
C LYS A 193 -15.82 -29.43 44.21
N ALA A 194 -17.02 -29.14 44.71
CA ALA A 194 -17.61 -27.81 44.94
C ALA A 194 -17.16 -27.15 46.27
N VAL A 195 -17.19 -25.81 46.33
CA VAL A 195 -17.54 -24.96 47.50
C VAL A 195 -18.17 -23.63 47.01
N SER A 196 -18.95 -22.99 47.88
CA SER A 196 -20.16 -22.17 47.70
C SER A 196 -20.07 -20.63 47.84
N ASN A 197 -21.02 -19.95 47.17
CA ASN A 197 -21.86 -18.77 47.50
C ASN A 197 -21.27 -17.40 47.94
N ALA A 198 -21.64 -16.35 47.18
CA ALA A 198 -22.54 -15.26 47.64
C ALA A 198 -23.09 -14.45 46.44
N SER A 199 -24.40 -14.22 46.41
CA SER A 199 -25.17 -13.66 45.29
C SER A 199 -25.58 -12.19 45.51
N GLY A 200 -25.32 -11.35 44.51
CA GLY A 200 -26.01 -10.09 44.26
C GLY A 200 -25.84 -9.75 42.78
N ALA A 201 -26.91 -9.83 41.98
CA ALA A 201 -26.80 -9.68 40.52
C ALA A 201 -26.25 -8.30 40.12
N GLU A 202 -25.10 -8.29 39.46
CA GLU A 202 -24.45 -7.09 38.96
C GLU A 202 -25.24 -6.55 37.75
N LEU A 203 -25.61 -5.26 37.74
CA LEU A 203 -26.32 -4.64 36.62
C LEU A 203 -25.35 -4.52 35.44
N LYS A 204 -25.67 -5.18 34.32
CA LYS A 204 -24.82 -5.23 33.11
C LYS A 204 -24.82 -3.93 32.28
N TYR A 205 -25.83 -3.08 32.43
CA TYR A 205 -26.03 -1.83 31.68
C TYR A 205 -26.13 -0.65 32.65
N PRO A 206 -25.86 0.61 32.22
CA PRO A 206 -25.96 1.77 33.10
C PRO A 206 -27.36 1.89 33.70
N TYR A 207 -27.41 2.31 34.95
CA TYR A 207 -28.63 2.46 35.74
C TYR A 207 -28.68 3.86 36.36
N VAL A 208 -29.86 4.48 36.32
CA VAL A 208 -30.16 5.72 37.02
C VAL A 208 -31.56 5.65 37.62
N ARG A 209 -31.70 6.06 38.89
CA ARG A 209 -33.00 6.33 39.49
C ARG A 209 -33.32 7.81 39.35
N ILE A 210 -34.49 8.12 38.81
CA ILE A 210 -34.94 9.48 38.54
C ILE A 210 -36.01 9.90 39.54
N PRO A 211 -35.92 11.11 40.12
CA PRO A 211 -36.90 11.63 41.08
C PRO A 211 -38.16 12.17 40.41
N LYS A 212 -39.28 12.19 41.14
CA LYS A 212 -40.49 12.92 40.73
C LYS A 212 -40.32 14.41 41.05
N VAL A 213 -40.53 15.29 40.06
CA VAL A 213 -40.50 16.73 40.29
C VAL A 213 -41.82 17.25 40.86
N SER A 214 -41.72 18.23 41.76
CA SER A 214 -42.87 18.97 42.32
C SER A 214 -43.29 20.16 41.45
N LYS A 215 -42.39 20.62 40.57
CA LYS A 215 -42.60 21.70 39.60
C LYS A 215 -42.09 21.22 38.24
N ALA A 216 -42.96 21.23 37.22
CA ALA A 216 -42.57 20.88 35.86
C ALA A 216 -41.55 21.91 35.30
N PRO A 217 -40.49 21.47 34.60
CA PRO A 217 -39.57 22.37 33.92
C PRO A 217 -40.28 23.10 32.77
N LYS A 218 -39.86 24.33 32.50
CA LYS A 218 -40.41 25.13 31.42
C LYS A 218 -39.64 24.81 30.15
N ILE A 219 -40.30 24.21 29.17
CA ILE A 219 -39.68 23.82 27.89
C ILE A 219 -39.40 25.06 27.02
N ASP A 220 -38.33 25.78 27.33
CA ASP A 220 -37.89 26.99 26.62
C ASP A 220 -36.45 26.92 26.11
N GLY A 221 -35.76 25.80 26.35
CA GLY A 221 -34.43 25.48 25.87
C GLY A 221 -33.34 25.92 26.85
N ILE A 222 -33.70 26.37 28.07
CA ILE A 222 -32.76 26.85 29.09
C ILE A 222 -32.73 25.84 30.24
N LEU A 223 -31.56 25.25 30.51
CA LEU A 223 -31.40 24.35 31.66
C LEU A 223 -31.26 25.13 32.98
N ALA A 224 -32.33 25.80 33.39
CA ALA A 224 -32.36 26.62 34.58
C ALA A 224 -32.14 25.78 35.85
N LYS A 225 -31.30 26.29 36.76
CA LYS A 225 -30.93 25.57 37.98
C LYS A 225 -32.15 25.21 38.84
N ASP A 226 -33.08 26.15 39.04
CA ASP A 226 -34.28 25.94 39.88
C ASP A 226 -35.26 24.91 39.30
N GLU A 227 -35.14 24.57 38.02
CA GLU A 227 -35.98 23.59 37.34
C GLU A 227 -35.33 22.20 37.29
N TRP A 228 -34.02 22.14 37.08
CA TRP A 228 -33.29 20.88 36.87
C TRP A 228 -32.43 20.43 38.06
N GLU A 229 -32.25 21.23 39.11
CA GLU A 229 -31.44 20.86 40.30
C GLU A 229 -31.94 19.60 41.01
N THR A 230 -33.24 19.33 40.95
CA THR A 230 -33.85 18.12 41.51
C THR A 230 -34.04 17.01 40.48
N ALA A 231 -33.45 17.10 39.28
CA ALA A 231 -33.46 16.02 38.29
C ALA A 231 -32.17 15.19 38.39
N ALA A 232 -32.24 13.90 38.04
CA ALA A 232 -31.03 13.10 37.89
C ALA A 232 -30.31 13.50 36.59
N ALA A 233 -28.99 13.37 36.54
CA ALA A 233 -28.23 13.60 35.31
C ALA A 233 -27.15 12.56 35.05
N VAL A 234 -26.92 12.25 33.78
CA VAL A 234 -25.94 11.26 33.32
C VAL A 234 -25.07 11.78 32.18
N THR A 235 -23.82 11.32 32.15
CA THR A 235 -22.87 11.47 31.03
C THR A 235 -22.13 10.13 30.81
N GLY A 236 -21.02 10.11 30.06
CA GLY A 236 -20.27 8.90 29.73
C GLY A 236 -20.68 8.28 28.39
N PHE A 237 -20.99 9.13 27.41
CA PHE A 237 -21.35 8.72 26.06
C PHE A 237 -20.22 7.94 25.38
N LEU A 238 -20.58 6.79 24.82
CA LEU A 238 -19.69 5.85 24.16
C LEU A 238 -19.87 5.93 22.64
N GLU A 239 -18.80 5.80 21.88
CA GLU A 239 -18.88 5.67 20.42
C GLU A 239 -19.52 4.33 20.05
N GLN A 240 -20.44 4.34 19.07
CA GLN A 240 -21.16 3.14 18.65
C GLN A 240 -20.22 2.07 18.04
N GLY A 241 -19.17 2.49 17.34
CA GLY A 241 -18.24 1.57 16.66
C GLY A 241 -17.26 0.88 17.60
N SER A 242 -16.62 1.65 18.48
CA SER A 242 -15.58 1.15 19.38
C SER A 242 -16.14 0.65 20.71
N GLY A 243 -17.33 1.12 21.10
CA GLY A 243 -17.90 0.89 22.42
C GLY A 243 -17.16 1.61 23.56
N LYS A 244 -16.24 2.53 23.23
CA LYS A 244 -15.39 3.27 24.19
C LYS A 244 -15.87 4.70 24.36
N LEU A 245 -15.48 5.34 25.46
CA LEU A 245 -15.77 6.73 25.79
C LEU A 245 -15.47 7.64 24.59
N SER A 246 -16.43 8.48 24.22
CA SER A 246 -16.23 9.51 23.20
C SER A 246 -15.47 10.71 23.78
N PRO A 247 -14.57 11.36 23.03
CA PRO A 247 -14.02 12.66 23.44
C PRO A 247 -15.07 13.78 23.46
N HIS A 248 -16.26 13.56 22.88
CA HIS A 248 -17.33 14.55 22.74
C HIS A 248 -18.52 14.21 23.65
N GLN A 249 -18.41 14.56 24.92
CA GLN A 249 -19.41 14.22 25.93
C GLN A 249 -20.67 15.09 25.88
N SER A 250 -21.82 14.47 26.16
CA SER A 250 -23.10 15.14 26.39
C SER A 250 -23.60 14.83 27.80
N VAL A 251 -24.40 15.72 28.36
CA VAL A 251 -25.05 15.55 29.67
C VAL A 251 -26.55 15.55 29.47
N ILE A 252 -27.24 14.61 30.11
CA ILE A 252 -28.70 14.51 30.05
C ILE A 252 -29.28 14.55 31.44
N TYR A 253 -30.23 15.45 31.64
CA TYR A 253 -31.07 15.57 32.81
C TYR A 253 -32.39 14.83 32.56
N ILE A 254 -32.87 14.08 33.56
CA ILE A 254 -34.04 13.22 33.43
C ILE A 254 -34.90 13.35 34.69
N SER A 255 -36.20 13.59 34.48
CA SER A 255 -37.19 13.65 35.56
C SER A 255 -38.59 13.33 35.03
N TYR A 256 -39.58 13.27 35.93
CA TYR A 256 -40.98 13.04 35.57
C TYR A 256 -41.95 13.68 36.57
N ASP A 257 -43.19 13.89 36.14
CA ASP A 257 -44.33 14.15 37.01
C ASP A 257 -45.47 13.14 36.75
N GLU A 258 -46.68 13.44 37.20
CA GLU A 258 -47.83 12.53 37.00
C GLU A 258 -48.22 12.36 35.53
N GLN A 259 -47.88 13.32 34.67
CA GLN A 259 -48.39 13.39 33.30
C GLN A 259 -47.29 13.27 32.24
N ASN A 260 -46.05 13.66 32.53
CA ASN A 260 -44.99 13.81 31.55
C ASN A 260 -43.64 13.24 32.01
N LEU A 261 -42.84 12.84 31.02
CA LEU A 261 -41.39 12.69 31.15
C LEU A 261 -40.69 13.97 30.69
N TYR A 262 -39.63 14.36 31.39
CA TYR A 262 -38.83 15.54 31.09
C TYR A 262 -37.38 15.17 30.83
N PHE A 263 -36.82 15.68 29.73
CA PHE A 263 -35.42 15.51 29.38
C PHE A 263 -34.76 16.85 29.09
N GLY A 264 -33.61 17.09 29.69
CA GLY A 264 -32.74 18.23 29.41
C GLY A 264 -31.43 17.74 28.80
N LEU A 265 -30.92 18.38 27.76
CA LEU A 265 -29.67 18.03 27.09
C LEU A 265 -28.71 19.22 27.14
N ARG A 266 -27.42 18.95 27.41
CA ARG A 266 -26.30 19.86 27.11
C ARG A 266 -25.27 19.11 26.26
N SER A 267 -24.89 19.66 25.11
CA SER A 267 -23.93 19.01 24.18
C SER A 267 -23.00 20.00 23.50
N VAL A 268 -21.80 19.54 23.13
CA VAL A 268 -20.77 20.33 22.43
C VAL A 268 -21.11 20.59 20.96
N VAL A 269 -20.62 21.71 20.42
CA VAL A 269 -20.70 22.12 19.02
C VAL A 269 -19.35 21.89 18.33
N LEU A 270 -19.31 21.10 17.26
CA LEU A 270 -18.06 20.70 16.57
C LEU A 270 -17.84 21.34 15.19
N GLY A 271 -18.72 22.25 14.74
CA GLY A 271 -18.61 22.91 13.43
C GLY A 271 -19.76 23.88 13.11
N PRO A 272 -19.73 24.55 11.93
CA PRO A 272 -20.74 25.52 11.56
C PRO A 272 -22.10 24.87 11.25
N PHE A 273 -23.16 25.34 11.91
CA PHE A 273 -24.52 24.87 11.66
C PHE A 273 -25.03 25.31 10.29
N LYS A 274 -25.62 24.38 9.54
CA LYS A 274 -26.42 24.69 8.33
C LYS A 274 -27.71 25.39 8.76
N LYS A 275 -28.26 26.32 7.95
CA LYS A 275 -29.57 26.96 8.20
C LYS A 275 -30.59 25.89 8.57
N GLY A 276 -31.13 26.01 9.79
CA GLY A 276 -31.80 24.93 10.50
C GLY A 276 -33.21 24.61 10.01
N GLN A 277 -33.65 23.40 10.29
CA GLN A 277 -35.01 22.94 10.04
C GLN A 277 -35.85 23.10 11.31
N THR A 278 -37.06 23.63 11.18
CA THR A 278 -38.00 23.88 12.28
C THR A 278 -39.31 23.15 12.02
N GLY A 279 -40.03 22.76 13.07
CA GLY A 279 -41.32 22.08 12.99
C GLY A 279 -41.24 20.56 13.18
N HIS A 280 -42.42 19.95 13.36
CA HIS A 280 -42.64 18.52 13.58
C HIS A 280 -42.51 17.74 12.26
N ASP A 281 -41.75 16.62 12.27
CA ASP A 281 -41.49 15.69 11.16
C ASP A 281 -40.79 16.31 9.94
N ASN A 282 -40.13 17.45 10.14
CA ASN A 282 -39.45 18.19 9.09
C ASN A 282 -37.93 18.16 9.31
N ILE A 283 -37.33 16.96 9.32
CA ILE A 283 -35.88 16.76 9.57
C ILE A 283 -35.23 15.95 8.44
N LYS A 284 -34.01 16.33 8.07
CA LYS A 284 -33.11 15.55 7.19
C LYS A 284 -32.20 14.66 8.01
N ILE A 285 -32.04 13.41 7.58
CA ILE A 285 -31.35 12.35 8.32
C ILE A 285 -29.82 12.55 8.50
N ASN A 286 -29.20 13.53 7.82
CA ASN A 286 -27.75 13.80 7.86
C ASN A 286 -27.37 15.08 8.66
N CYS A 287 -28.21 15.52 9.61
CA CYS A 287 -27.95 16.72 10.40
C CYS A 287 -27.72 16.40 11.87
N GLU A 288 -27.02 17.29 12.59
CA GLU A 288 -26.74 17.09 14.01
C GLU A 288 -28.04 16.92 14.80
N ALA A 289 -28.15 15.83 15.57
CA ALA A 289 -29.39 15.47 16.24
C ALA A 289 -29.15 14.78 17.58
N PHE A 290 -30.08 14.96 18.50
CA PHE A 290 -30.15 14.23 19.75
C PHE A 290 -31.37 13.33 19.74
N GLU A 291 -31.20 12.09 20.20
CA GLU A 291 -32.25 11.10 20.21
C GLU A 291 -32.51 10.56 21.61
N ILE A 292 -33.79 10.44 21.94
CA ILE A 292 -34.29 9.79 23.15
C ILE A 292 -35.04 8.54 22.72
N TRP A 293 -34.57 7.39 23.20
CA TRP A 293 -35.21 6.11 22.96
C TRP A 293 -35.80 5.59 24.27
N VAL A 294 -37.12 5.37 24.29
CA VAL A 294 -37.86 4.92 25.47
C VAL A 294 -38.55 3.60 25.17
N SER A 295 -38.36 2.61 26.03
CA SER A 295 -39.01 1.29 25.94
C SER A 295 -39.69 0.95 27.29
N PRO A 296 -40.98 1.31 27.44
CA PRO A 296 -41.76 1.02 28.65
C PRO A 296 -42.11 -0.46 28.85
N LYS A 297 -42.14 -1.25 27.76
CA LYS A 297 -42.41 -2.70 27.72
C LYS A 297 -41.46 -3.38 26.74
N GLU A 298 -41.14 -4.65 26.95
CA GLU A 298 -40.22 -5.39 26.06
C GLU A 298 -40.66 -5.31 24.59
N LYS A 299 -39.71 -4.97 23.71
CA LYS A 299 -39.84 -4.81 22.23
C LYS A 299 -40.66 -3.61 21.73
N GLN A 300 -41.41 -2.91 22.58
CA GLN A 300 -42.05 -1.65 22.23
C GLN A 300 -41.06 -0.50 22.47
N TRP A 301 -40.83 0.34 21.47
CA TRP A 301 -39.99 1.54 21.62
C TRP A 301 -40.65 2.77 21.00
N PHE A 302 -40.34 3.92 21.60
CA PHE A 302 -40.65 5.25 21.12
C PHE A 302 -39.33 6.00 20.95
N GLN A 303 -39.16 6.67 19.82
CA GLN A 303 -38.01 7.49 19.53
C GLN A 303 -38.47 8.93 19.38
N PHE A 304 -37.78 9.82 20.08
CA PHE A 304 -37.77 11.25 19.77
C PHE A 304 -36.40 11.60 19.17
N LEU A 305 -36.38 12.37 18.10
CA LEU A 305 -35.16 12.92 17.49
C LEU A 305 -35.33 14.43 17.32
N GLY A 306 -34.52 15.21 18.05
CA GLY A 306 -34.54 16.67 18.02
C GLY A 306 -33.24 17.26 17.46
N VAL A 307 -33.34 18.36 16.71
CA VAL A 307 -32.18 19.06 16.13
C VAL A 307 -32.00 20.44 16.76
N PRO A 308 -30.76 20.96 16.88
CA PRO A 308 -30.46 22.24 17.54
C PRO A 308 -31.20 23.48 17.01
N ALA A 309 -31.83 23.36 15.84
CA ALA A 309 -32.61 24.42 15.23
C ALA A 309 -34.06 24.48 15.71
N GLY A 310 -34.51 23.53 16.55
CA GLY A 310 -35.88 23.47 17.07
C GLY A 310 -36.84 22.57 16.28
N GLY A 311 -36.39 21.88 15.24
CA GLY A 311 -37.16 20.81 14.60
C GLY A 311 -37.08 19.50 15.38
N PHE A 312 -38.12 18.67 15.31
CA PHE A 312 -38.10 17.31 15.87
C PHE A 312 -38.93 16.33 15.04
N MET A 313 -38.67 15.05 15.21
CA MET A 313 -39.39 13.92 14.63
C MET A 313 -39.62 12.90 15.73
N ASP A 314 -40.74 12.20 15.68
CA ASP A 314 -41.09 11.13 16.59
C ASP A 314 -41.64 9.91 15.84
N ILE A 315 -41.16 8.73 16.23
CA ILE A 315 -41.59 7.48 15.62
C ILE A 315 -41.68 6.39 16.70
N SER A 316 -42.47 5.34 16.42
CA SER A 316 -42.58 4.20 17.32
C SER A 316 -42.27 2.88 16.63
N SER A 317 -42.18 1.82 17.42
CA SER A 317 -42.02 0.44 16.97
C SER A 317 -43.27 -0.18 16.36
N ASP A 318 -44.32 0.60 16.08
CA ASP A 318 -45.52 0.10 15.43
C ASP A 318 -45.24 -0.29 13.96
N ALA A 319 -46.16 -1.03 13.34
CA ALA A 319 -45.94 -1.59 12.00
C ALA A 319 -45.79 -0.52 10.90
N GLU A 320 -46.30 0.69 11.14
CA GLU A 320 -46.22 1.81 10.20
C GLU A 320 -45.08 2.80 10.52
N LEU A 321 -44.35 2.59 11.62
CA LEU A 321 -43.36 3.51 12.19
C LEU A 321 -43.93 4.92 12.43
N LYS A 322 -45.16 5.02 12.92
CA LYS A 322 -45.87 6.28 13.15
C LYS A 322 -46.10 6.52 14.63
N TRP A 323 -45.79 7.71 15.09
CA TRP A 323 -46.17 8.20 16.41
C TRP A 323 -46.15 9.72 16.37
N ASN A 324 -47.30 10.37 16.54
CA ASN A 324 -47.37 11.82 16.63
C ASN A 324 -47.75 12.19 18.07
N GLY A 325 -46.76 12.15 18.95
CA GLY A 325 -46.95 12.54 20.34
C GLY A 325 -47.18 14.05 20.47
N ASP A 326 -47.85 14.47 21.55
CA ASP A 326 -47.99 15.90 21.89
C ASP A 326 -46.71 16.39 22.58
N ILE A 327 -45.58 16.24 21.89
CA ILE A 327 -44.24 16.48 22.41
C ILE A 327 -43.95 17.98 22.37
N LYS A 328 -43.45 18.52 23.49
CA LYS A 328 -42.89 19.87 23.54
C LYS A 328 -41.38 19.79 23.43
N TYR A 329 -40.80 20.58 22.53
CA TYR A 329 -39.36 20.67 22.31
C TYR A 329 -38.92 22.12 22.16
N SER A 330 -37.87 22.51 22.87
CA SER A 330 -37.15 23.76 22.65
C SER A 330 -35.65 23.55 22.73
N SER A 331 -34.88 24.36 22.02
CA SER A 331 -33.41 24.30 22.04
C SER A 331 -32.80 25.69 21.91
N ARG A 332 -31.58 25.86 22.44
CA ARG A 332 -30.86 27.13 22.42
C ARG A 332 -29.36 26.89 22.29
N PHE A 333 -28.67 27.84 21.66
CA PHE A 333 -27.22 27.90 21.69
C PHE A 333 -26.74 28.74 22.87
N GLU A 334 -25.80 28.19 23.63
CA GLU A 334 -25.18 28.84 24.78
C GLU A 334 -23.71 29.11 24.52
N ASP A 335 -23.22 30.19 25.09
CA ASP A 335 -21.79 30.48 25.16
C ASP A 335 -21.12 29.52 26.14
N SER A 336 -19.92 29.09 25.80
CA SER A 336 -19.01 28.39 26.71
C SER A 336 -18.76 29.12 28.03
N GLY A 337 -18.86 30.45 28.04
CA GLY A 337 -18.40 31.29 29.15
C GLY A 337 -16.87 31.33 29.28
N GLU A 338 -16.12 30.70 28.37
CA GLU A 338 -14.67 30.66 28.40
C GLU A 338 -14.07 32.04 28.12
N THR A 339 -13.06 32.39 28.90
CA THR A 339 -12.28 33.62 28.71
C THR A 339 -10.90 33.31 28.17
N ALA A 340 -10.48 33.98 27.09
CA ALA A 340 -9.09 33.98 26.64
C ALA A 340 -8.44 35.30 27.08
N GLY A 341 -7.41 35.23 27.93
CA GLY A 341 -6.77 36.42 28.49
C GLY A 341 -7.68 37.29 29.38
N GLY A 342 -8.69 36.70 30.03
CA GLY A 342 -9.65 37.41 30.88
C GLY A 342 -10.85 38.03 30.15
N ILE A 343 -10.97 37.84 28.83
CA ILE A 343 -12.07 38.34 28.00
C ILE A 343 -12.95 37.17 27.54
N LEU A 344 -14.27 37.26 27.75
CA LEU A 344 -15.26 36.29 27.26
C LEU A 344 -15.13 36.08 25.74
N THR A 345 -14.99 34.83 25.32
CA THR A 345 -14.68 34.47 23.92
C THR A 345 -15.91 34.50 23.00
N PHE A 346 -17.11 34.76 23.52
CA PHE A 346 -18.39 34.78 22.80
C PHE A 346 -18.67 33.52 21.96
N ASN A 347 -17.95 32.43 22.25
CA ASN A 347 -17.92 31.25 21.42
C ASN A 347 -19.06 30.33 21.86
N LYS A 348 -20.11 30.22 21.03
CA LYS A 348 -21.27 29.36 21.28
C LYS A 348 -20.92 27.88 21.08
N THR A 349 -20.07 27.34 21.94
CA THR A 349 -19.52 25.98 21.83
C THR A 349 -20.46 24.91 22.41
N PHE A 350 -21.59 25.30 22.99
CA PHE A 350 -22.62 24.37 23.47
C PHE A 350 -24.00 24.70 22.91
N TRP A 351 -24.86 23.69 22.91
CA TRP A 351 -26.30 23.89 22.76
C TRP A 351 -27.04 23.05 23.80
N THR A 352 -28.18 23.58 24.21
CA THR A 352 -29.10 23.01 25.18
C THR A 352 -30.42 22.68 24.53
N ALA A 353 -31.11 21.68 25.08
CA ALA A 353 -32.44 21.32 24.63
C ALA A 353 -33.29 20.79 25.77
N GLU A 354 -34.60 21.01 25.69
CA GLU A 354 -35.57 20.51 26.65
C GLU A 354 -36.72 19.82 25.92
N VAL A 355 -37.14 18.67 26.45
CA VAL A 355 -38.21 17.84 25.89
C VAL A 355 -39.20 17.47 26.99
N ALA A 356 -40.50 17.65 26.73
CA ALA A 356 -41.57 17.05 27.53
C ALA A 356 -42.36 16.05 26.69
N ILE A 357 -42.46 14.82 27.16
CA ILE A 357 -43.19 13.72 26.50
C ILE A 357 -44.37 13.31 27.39
N PRO A 358 -45.63 13.57 26.98
CA PRO A 358 -46.79 13.13 27.74
C PRO A 358 -46.92 11.60 27.79
N LEU A 359 -47.14 11.03 28.97
CA LEU A 359 -47.31 9.58 29.18
C LEU A 359 -48.51 9.04 28.39
N LYS A 360 -49.59 9.83 28.32
CA LYS A 360 -50.80 9.49 27.56
C LYS A 360 -50.50 9.34 26.06
N SER A 361 -49.56 10.12 25.50
CA SER A 361 -49.16 10.02 24.09
C SER A 361 -48.45 8.71 23.77
N MET A 362 -47.88 8.02 24.77
CA MET A 362 -47.31 6.68 24.62
C MET A 362 -48.28 5.55 24.99
N GLY A 363 -49.55 5.88 25.29
CA GLY A 363 -50.56 4.91 25.74
C GLY A 363 -50.29 4.37 27.16
N ILE A 364 -49.55 5.11 27.99
CA ILE A 364 -49.19 4.71 29.35
C ILE A 364 -50.21 5.30 30.35
N ALA A 365 -50.70 4.45 31.25
CA ALA A 365 -51.60 4.86 32.32
C ALA A 365 -50.86 5.70 33.38
N SER A 366 -51.52 6.74 33.88
CA SER A 366 -51.01 7.67 34.89
C SER A 366 -51.83 7.54 36.20
N PRO A 367 -51.22 7.70 37.40
CA PRO A 367 -49.80 7.99 37.62
C PRO A 367 -48.89 6.75 37.51
N LEU A 368 -47.61 6.95 37.19
CA LEU A 368 -46.61 5.89 37.20
C LEU A 368 -46.34 5.39 38.63
N GLN A 369 -46.22 4.08 38.78
CA GLN A 369 -45.91 3.47 40.06
C GLN A 369 -44.42 3.64 40.41
N THR A 370 -44.10 4.13 41.61
CA THR A 370 -42.72 4.15 42.14
C THR A 370 -42.10 2.75 42.10
N GLY A 371 -40.82 2.69 41.69
CA GLY A 371 -40.07 1.46 41.49
C GLY A 371 -40.25 0.86 40.09
N THR A 372 -41.12 1.44 39.25
CA THR A 372 -41.20 1.07 37.84
C THR A 372 -39.84 1.31 37.18
N THR A 373 -39.35 0.35 36.40
CA THR A 373 -38.09 0.47 35.66
C THR A 373 -38.34 0.34 34.17
N TRP A 374 -37.89 1.33 33.40
CA TRP A 374 -37.94 1.33 31.94
C TRP A 374 -36.55 1.16 31.35
N ARG A 375 -36.53 0.72 30.09
CA ARG A 375 -35.31 0.66 29.28
C ARG A 375 -35.23 1.94 28.47
N MET A 376 -34.17 2.73 28.64
CA MET A 376 -33.97 3.96 27.87
C MET A 376 -32.55 4.08 27.33
N ASN A 377 -32.39 4.72 26.18
CA ASN A 377 -31.07 5.11 25.68
C ASN A 377 -31.11 6.52 25.12
N PHE A 378 -29.94 7.13 25.12
CA PHE A 378 -29.76 8.49 24.64
C PHE A 378 -28.63 8.49 23.62
N CYS A 379 -28.90 9.03 22.44
CA CYS A 379 -27.96 8.98 21.32
C CYS A 379 -27.67 10.38 20.77
N ARG A 380 -26.47 10.57 20.25
CA ARG A 380 -26.07 11.79 19.56
C ARG A 380 -25.48 11.48 18.20
N ASP A 381 -26.00 12.22 17.22
CA ASP A 381 -25.55 12.26 15.85
C ASP A 381 -24.68 13.50 15.65
N LEU A 382 -23.35 13.36 15.74
CA LEU A 382 -22.43 14.49 15.54
C LEU A 382 -22.40 14.92 14.06
N ALA A 383 -22.08 16.19 13.79
CA ALA A 383 -22.09 16.74 12.43
C ALA A 383 -21.06 16.07 11.48
N GLU A 384 -21.36 16.06 10.17
CA GLU A 384 -20.45 15.60 9.12
C GLU A 384 -19.19 16.46 9.02
N LYS A 385 -18.01 15.84 8.83
CA LYS A 385 -16.76 16.55 8.56
C LYS A 385 -16.57 16.71 7.05
N ASN A 386 -16.58 17.94 6.55
CA ASN A 386 -16.26 18.30 5.15
C ASN A 386 -17.08 17.57 4.07
N GLY A 387 -18.38 17.32 4.31
CA GLY A 387 -19.28 16.69 3.33
C GLY A 387 -19.05 15.19 3.10
N LYS A 388 -18.33 14.52 4.01
CA LYS A 388 -18.21 13.05 4.03
C LYS A 388 -19.31 12.42 4.91
N PRO A 389 -19.78 11.21 4.59
CA PRO A 389 -20.74 10.48 5.43
C PRO A 389 -20.22 10.27 6.86
N ARG A 390 -21.14 10.20 7.83
CA ARG A 390 -20.81 9.85 9.23
C ARG A 390 -20.14 8.49 9.34
N THR A 391 -19.20 8.40 10.25
CA THR A 391 -18.53 7.16 10.68
C THR A 391 -19.10 6.71 12.03
N THR A 392 -18.80 5.47 12.43
CA THR A 392 -19.27 4.88 13.68
C THR A 392 -18.76 5.58 14.95
N GLU A 393 -17.75 6.45 14.83
CA GLU A 393 -17.20 7.28 15.91
C GLU A 393 -18.00 8.58 16.11
N GLN A 394 -18.82 8.96 15.12
CA GLN A 394 -19.66 10.16 15.16
C GLN A 394 -21.08 9.89 15.68
N TRP A 395 -21.39 8.62 15.97
CA TRP A 395 -22.59 8.20 16.70
C TRP A 395 -22.20 7.84 18.12
N THR A 396 -22.78 8.52 19.09
CA THR A 396 -22.48 8.25 20.51
C THR A 396 -23.74 7.89 21.27
N THR A 397 -23.63 7.00 22.24
CA THR A 397 -24.75 6.46 23.03
C THR A 397 -24.43 6.42 24.51
N TRP A 398 -25.41 6.69 25.38
CA TRP A 398 -25.23 6.57 26.84
C TRP A 398 -25.09 5.10 27.29
N SER A 399 -25.91 4.22 26.72
CA SER A 399 -25.78 2.77 26.88
C SER A 399 -25.27 2.15 25.57
N PRO A 400 -24.29 1.23 25.59
CA PRO A 400 -23.62 0.75 24.38
C PRO A 400 -24.54 -0.08 23.48
N THR A 401 -24.66 0.29 22.20
CA THR A 401 -25.40 -0.49 21.17
C THR A 401 -24.45 -1.00 20.08
N THR A 402 -24.48 -2.28 19.73
CA THR A 402 -23.45 -2.92 18.88
C THR A 402 -23.77 -2.99 17.38
N THR A 403 -24.98 -2.63 16.94
CA THR A 403 -25.36 -2.67 15.50
C THR A 403 -26.38 -1.60 15.08
N HIS A 404 -27.50 -1.46 15.80
CA HIS A 404 -28.58 -0.50 15.49
C HIS A 404 -29.22 0.05 16.78
N PHE A 405 -29.67 1.31 16.77
CA PHE A 405 -30.32 1.97 17.92
C PHE A 405 -31.67 1.36 18.32
N THR A 406 -32.30 0.57 17.44
CA THR A 406 -33.60 -0.07 17.69
C THR A 406 -33.54 -1.28 18.63
N ASN A 407 -32.34 -1.73 19.02
CA ASN A 407 -32.19 -2.90 19.88
C ASN A 407 -32.30 -2.53 21.37
N THR A 408 -33.54 -2.51 21.87
CA THR A 408 -33.89 -2.18 23.26
C THR A 408 -33.22 -3.08 24.32
N GLY A 409 -32.71 -4.25 23.90
CA GLY A 409 -31.93 -5.16 24.74
C GLY A 409 -30.61 -4.57 25.24
N PHE A 410 -30.12 -3.48 24.62
CA PHE A 410 -28.88 -2.78 24.98
C PHE A 410 -29.08 -1.47 25.74
N PHE A 411 -30.33 -1.06 26.00
CA PHE A 411 -30.62 0.21 26.66
C PHE A 411 -30.15 0.24 28.13
N GLY A 412 -30.06 1.42 28.73
CA GLY A 412 -29.85 1.55 30.16
C GLY A 412 -31.14 1.29 30.94
N TYR A 413 -31.04 1.24 32.27
CA TYR A 413 -32.18 1.14 33.17
C TYR A 413 -32.49 2.50 33.78
N VAL A 414 -33.73 2.95 33.64
CA VAL A 414 -34.24 4.18 34.26
C VAL A 414 -35.36 3.80 35.21
N GLU A 415 -35.13 3.97 36.50
CA GLU A 415 -36.11 3.64 37.55
C GLU A 415 -36.78 4.91 38.08
N PHE A 416 -38.11 4.90 38.16
CA PHE A 416 -38.93 5.99 38.66
C PHE A 416 -39.00 5.93 40.19
N GLY A 417 -38.50 6.94 40.91
CA GLY A 417 -38.55 6.97 42.37
C GLY A 417 -39.10 8.29 42.92
N ASP A 418 -40.30 8.28 43.51
CA ASP A 418 -40.95 9.53 43.96
C ASP A 418 -40.12 10.30 45.00
N ASN A 419 -39.61 9.63 46.04
CA ASN A 419 -38.79 10.22 47.10
C ASN A 419 -37.38 9.62 47.08
N CYS A 420 -36.51 10.09 46.18
CA CYS A 420 -35.10 9.69 46.14
C CYS A 420 -34.16 10.89 45.92
N PRO A 421 -32.86 10.80 46.31
CA PRO A 421 -31.87 11.80 45.95
C PRO A 421 -31.68 11.92 44.44
N ALA A 422 -31.66 13.16 43.94
CA ALA A 422 -31.27 13.49 42.58
C ALA A 422 -29.74 13.52 42.51
N VAL A 423 -29.13 12.52 41.86
CA VAL A 423 -27.68 12.48 41.61
C VAL A 423 -27.44 12.94 40.18
N GLN A 424 -26.59 13.94 40.01
CA GLN A 424 -26.19 14.46 38.71
C GLN A 424 -24.72 14.15 38.46
N LEU A 425 -24.44 13.26 37.52
CA LEU A 425 -23.10 13.01 36.99
C LEU A 425 -22.86 13.94 35.79
N LEU A 426 -22.01 14.94 35.96
CA LEU A 426 -21.87 16.07 35.02
C LEU A 426 -20.56 16.06 34.21
N GLY A 427 -19.48 15.45 34.73
CA GLY A 427 -18.19 15.42 34.04
C GLY A 427 -17.27 14.29 34.49
N LEU A 428 -16.31 13.96 33.62
CA LEU A 428 -15.35 12.85 33.78
C LEU A 428 -13.87 13.30 33.69
N GLY A 429 -13.59 14.58 33.48
CA GLY A 429 -12.25 15.10 33.21
C GLY A 429 -11.76 14.75 31.80
N ASP A 430 -10.47 14.42 31.67
CA ASP A 430 -9.82 13.91 30.46
C ASP A 430 -9.19 12.52 30.72
N PRO A 431 -10.02 11.46 30.76
CA PRO A 431 -9.55 10.11 31.07
C PRO A 431 -8.49 9.58 30.09
N PHE A 432 -8.51 10.01 28.83
CA PHE A 432 -7.58 9.54 27.79
C PHE A 432 -6.13 9.89 28.12
N ASN A 433 -5.91 11.08 28.68
CA ASN A 433 -4.59 11.57 29.12
C ASN A 433 -4.34 11.33 30.62
N GLY A 434 -5.16 10.48 31.25
CA GLY A 434 -4.98 10.05 32.63
C GLY A 434 -5.55 11.00 33.68
N PHE A 435 -6.18 12.13 33.32
CA PHE A 435 -6.86 12.99 34.29
C PHE A 435 -8.31 12.55 34.45
N VAL A 436 -8.58 11.69 35.45
CA VAL A 436 -9.93 11.19 35.72
C VAL A 436 -10.55 12.04 36.82
N ASN A 437 -11.61 12.78 36.47
CA ASN A 437 -12.34 13.63 37.41
C ASN A 437 -13.84 13.35 37.32
N VAL A 438 -14.36 12.54 38.24
CA VAL A 438 -15.81 12.30 38.34
C VAL A 438 -16.43 13.41 39.18
N ASN A 439 -17.17 14.31 38.54
CA ASN A 439 -17.78 15.47 39.19
C ASN A 439 -19.28 15.60 38.90
N GLY A 440 -19.97 16.29 39.81
CA GLY A 440 -21.42 16.37 39.75
C GLY A 440 -22.06 17.11 40.92
N THR A 441 -23.38 17.00 41.02
CA THR A 441 -24.16 17.52 42.15
C THR A 441 -25.08 16.45 42.72
N ILE A 442 -25.49 16.65 43.97
CA ILE A 442 -26.50 15.84 44.62
C ILE A 442 -27.48 16.72 45.39
N SER A 443 -28.78 16.49 45.21
CA SER A 443 -29.84 17.20 45.90
C SER A 443 -30.92 16.24 46.40
N SER A 444 -31.47 16.48 47.59
CA SER A 444 -32.62 15.73 48.12
C SER A 444 -33.31 16.48 49.25
N ASN A 445 -34.59 16.15 49.46
CA ASN A 445 -35.36 16.54 50.65
C ASN A 445 -35.22 15.51 51.80
N LEU A 446 -34.53 14.39 51.57
CA LEU A 446 -34.32 13.33 52.56
C LEU A 446 -33.06 13.60 53.42
N PRO A 447 -33.06 13.21 54.71
CA PRO A 447 -31.93 13.43 55.62
C PRO A 447 -30.77 12.44 55.42
N GLU A 448 -30.97 11.35 54.68
CA GLU A 448 -30.00 10.27 54.54
C GLU A 448 -28.80 10.66 53.65
N SER A 449 -27.58 10.30 54.09
CA SER A 449 -26.37 10.51 53.29
C SER A 449 -26.28 9.57 52.10
N VAL A 450 -25.65 10.00 51.01
CA VAL A 450 -25.38 9.18 49.83
C VAL A 450 -23.89 8.89 49.75
N LYS A 451 -23.54 7.62 49.53
CA LYS A 451 -22.18 7.15 49.27
C LYS A 451 -21.92 7.20 47.76
N LEU A 452 -20.86 7.88 47.37
CA LEU A 452 -20.31 7.98 46.03
C LEU A 452 -19.01 7.18 45.98
N SER A 453 -18.87 6.30 45.00
CA SER A 453 -17.68 5.46 44.79
C SER A 453 -17.26 5.56 43.33
N SER A 454 -15.98 5.86 43.08
CA SER A 454 -15.37 5.87 41.76
C SER A 454 -14.13 4.98 41.75
N ALA A 455 -14.04 4.08 40.78
CA ALA A 455 -12.87 3.23 40.59
C ALA A 455 -12.46 3.17 39.12
N VAL A 456 -11.15 3.18 38.85
CA VAL A 456 -10.61 2.87 37.53
C VAL A 456 -9.91 1.53 37.59
N LYS A 457 -10.30 0.61 36.71
CA LYS A 457 -9.73 -0.73 36.60
C LYS A 457 -9.13 -0.93 35.22
N ILE A 458 -8.20 -1.87 35.10
CA ILE A 458 -7.86 -2.42 33.79
C ILE A 458 -9.11 -3.14 33.27
N LEU A 459 -9.49 -2.87 32.02
CA LEU A 459 -10.65 -3.51 31.41
C LEU A 459 -10.48 -5.03 31.58
N ASP A 460 -11.52 -5.66 32.14
CA ASP A 460 -11.63 -7.13 32.30
C ASP A 460 -10.56 -7.78 33.18
N SER A 461 -10.00 -6.98 34.06
CA SER A 461 -9.18 -7.43 35.17
C SER A 461 -9.76 -6.89 36.46
N ASP A 462 -9.66 -7.68 37.53
CA ASP A 462 -9.98 -7.19 38.88
C ASP A 462 -8.95 -6.18 39.41
N LYS A 463 -7.91 -5.86 38.62
CA LYS A 463 -6.88 -4.91 39.01
C LYS A 463 -7.41 -3.47 38.99
N ILE A 464 -7.69 -2.96 40.19
CA ILE A 464 -7.97 -1.55 40.47
C ILE A 464 -6.66 -0.75 40.35
N LEU A 465 -6.68 0.27 39.50
CA LEU A 465 -5.60 1.26 39.37
C LEU A 465 -5.82 2.45 40.30
N LEU A 466 -7.09 2.73 40.62
CA LEU A 466 -7.50 3.88 41.40
C LEU A 466 -8.88 3.64 42.01
N GLU A 467 -9.11 4.07 43.25
CA GLU A 467 -10.41 4.04 43.90
C GLU A 467 -10.58 5.25 44.84
N LYS A 468 -11.79 5.82 44.88
CA LYS A 468 -12.19 6.93 45.75
C LYS A 468 -13.62 6.76 46.21
N ASP A 469 -13.83 7.00 47.49
CA ASP A 469 -15.15 7.03 48.12
C ASP A 469 -15.41 8.40 48.76
N LEU A 470 -16.65 8.87 48.72
CA LEU A 470 -17.11 10.09 49.37
C LEU A 470 -18.57 9.93 49.83
N SER A 471 -18.87 10.30 51.08
CA SER A 471 -20.24 10.33 51.60
C SER A 471 -20.70 11.76 51.82
N LEU A 472 -21.87 12.13 51.26
CA LEU A 472 -22.41 13.49 51.35
C LEU A 472 -23.86 13.48 51.81
N SER A 473 -24.26 14.49 52.59
CA SER A 473 -25.68 14.77 52.83
C SER A 473 -26.25 15.56 51.66
N PRO A 474 -27.35 15.10 51.04
CA PRO A 474 -27.94 15.72 49.85
C PRO A 474 -28.76 16.99 50.16
N LYS A 475 -28.89 17.39 51.43
CA LYS A 475 -29.69 18.56 51.84
C LYS A 475 -29.09 19.87 51.33
N GLY A 476 -29.90 20.64 50.58
CA GLY A 476 -29.55 21.97 50.10
C GLY A 476 -28.67 22.03 48.85
N GLY A 477 -28.51 20.91 48.12
CA GLY A 477 -27.72 20.86 46.89
C GLY A 477 -26.21 20.94 47.15
N LYS A 478 -25.48 19.84 46.97
CA LYS A 478 -24.02 19.77 47.17
C LYS A 478 -23.31 19.33 45.91
N SER A 479 -22.22 20.01 45.56
CA SER A 479 -21.31 19.55 44.50
C SER A 479 -20.34 18.51 45.04
N PHE A 480 -19.88 17.61 44.19
CA PHE A 480 -18.82 16.65 44.48
C PHE A 480 -17.79 16.59 43.35
N SER A 481 -16.55 16.25 43.71
CA SER A 481 -15.44 16.02 42.78
C SER A 481 -14.57 14.89 43.30
N LEU A 482 -14.29 13.89 42.46
CA LEU A 482 -13.38 12.78 42.75
C LEU A 482 -12.21 12.84 41.77
N ASP A 483 -11.23 13.69 42.08
CA ASP A 483 -10.07 13.99 41.24
C ASP A 483 -8.92 13.00 41.39
N ASN A 484 -8.38 12.51 40.27
CA ASN A 484 -7.15 11.72 40.26
C ASN A 484 -6.36 11.80 38.95
N LEU A 485 -5.05 11.56 39.07
CA LEU A 485 -4.13 11.44 37.95
C LEU A 485 -3.62 10.00 37.82
N LEU A 486 -3.95 9.33 36.73
CA LEU A 486 -3.46 8.01 36.36
C LEU A 486 -2.09 8.12 35.70
N LYS A 487 -1.13 7.35 36.18
CA LYS A 487 0.19 7.21 35.57
C LYS A 487 0.23 5.91 34.76
N LEU A 488 0.24 6.03 33.44
CA LEU A 488 0.24 4.89 32.53
C LEU A 488 1.56 4.83 31.78
N SER A 489 2.29 3.73 31.97
CA SER A 489 3.58 3.49 31.30
C SER A 489 3.44 2.92 29.88
N ARG A 490 2.20 2.68 29.43
CA ARG A 490 1.82 2.17 28.10
C ARG A 490 0.35 2.47 27.88
N THR A 491 -0.10 2.44 26.63
CA THR A 491 -1.53 2.50 26.31
C THR A 491 -2.25 1.24 26.83
N VAL A 492 -3.34 1.43 27.57
CA VAL A 492 -4.12 0.36 28.21
C VAL A 492 -5.61 0.68 28.10
N ASP A 493 -6.42 -0.35 27.82
CA ASP A 493 -7.86 -0.25 27.92
C ASP A 493 -8.31 -0.37 29.38
N LEU A 494 -9.09 0.59 29.83
CA LEU A 494 -9.51 0.81 31.21
C LEU A 494 -11.03 0.91 31.29
N VAL A 495 -11.57 0.70 32.49
CA VAL A 495 -12.98 0.98 32.79
C VAL A 495 -13.07 1.88 34.01
N LEU A 496 -13.84 2.96 33.87
CA LEU A 496 -14.26 3.81 34.98
C LEU A 496 -15.61 3.32 35.50
N GLU A 497 -15.64 2.83 36.73
CA GLU A 497 -16.86 2.47 37.44
C GLU A 497 -17.25 3.61 38.37
N PHE A 498 -18.50 4.05 38.32
CA PHE A 498 -19.05 5.02 39.25
C PHE A 498 -20.39 4.53 39.81
N THR A 499 -20.50 4.55 41.14
CA THR A 499 -21.72 4.17 41.86
C THR A 499 -22.09 5.25 42.87
N ALA A 500 -23.37 5.62 42.89
CA ALA A 500 -24.00 6.38 43.96
C ALA A 500 -25.07 5.50 44.62
N SER A 501 -25.03 5.34 45.95
CA SER A 501 -25.97 4.51 46.70
C SER A 501 -26.26 5.07 48.08
N ASN A 502 -27.26 4.51 48.76
CA ASN A 502 -27.39 4.70 50.21
C ASN A 502 -26.15 4.11 50.94
N PRO A 503 -25.90 4.48 52.20
CA PRO A 503 -24.66 4.10 52.90
C PRO A 503 -24.49 2.59 53.06
N GLY A 504 -25.59 1.83 53.13
CA GLY A 504 -25.60 0.38 53.20
C GLY A 504 -25.51 -0.34 51.85
N GLY A 505 -25.49 0.40 50.72
CA GLY A 505 -25.37 -0.16 49.37
C GLY A 505 -26.59 -0.92 48.85
N SER A 506 -27.64 -1.08 49.65
CA SER A 506 -28.87 -1.80 49.28
C SER A 506 -29.72 -1.07 48.24
N GLN A 507 -29.61 0.26 48.17
CA GLN A 507 -30.35 1.11 47.25
C GLN A 507 -29.38 1.94 46.39
N LYS A 508 -29.36 1.65 45.08
CA LYS A 508 -28.55 2.38 44.10
C LYS A 508 -29.32 3.58 43.54
N TYR A 509 -28.62 4.67 43.27
CA TYR A 509 -29.13 5.88 42.62
C TYR A 509 -28.52 6.07 41.23
N ILE A 510 -27.21 5.82 41.08
CA ILE A 510 -26.53 5.73 39.78
C ILE A 510 -25.56 4.55 39.83
N CYS A 511 -25.45 3.80 38.73
CA CYS A 511 -24.42 2.79 38.53
C CYS A 511 -24.01 2.82 37.06
N THR A 512 -22.75 3.15 36.76
CA THR A 512 -22.24 3.19 35.38
C THR A 512 -20.84 2.59 35.29
N LYS A 513 -20.55 1.97 34.14
CA LYS A 513 -19.24 1.47 33.76
C LYS A 513 -18.89 2.05 32.40
N ILE A 514 -17.80 2.78 32.33
CA ILE A 514 -17.42 3.59 31.18
C ILE A 514 -16.05 3.10 30.69
N PRO A 515 -15.99 2.29 29.63
CA PRO A 515 -14.72 1.85 29.05
C PRO A 515 -14.03 3.00 28.31
N PHE A 516 -12.71 3.14 28.46
CA PHE A 516 -11.89 4.12 27.73
C PHE A 516 -10.47 3.60 27.52
N THR A 517 -9.74 4.16 26.54
CA THR A 517 -8.33 3.84 26.33
C THR A 517 -7.47 4.92 26.96
N GLY A 518 -6.75 4.59 28.03
CA GLY A 518 -5.73 5.47 28.60
C GLY A 518 -4.45 5.36 27.78
N VAL A 519 -3.92 6.49 27.29
CA VAL A 519 -2.72 6.53 26.47
C VAL A 519 -1.47 6.60 27.37
N SER A 520 -0.35 6.04 26.91
CA SER A 520 0.94 6.23 27.58
C SER A 520 1.21 7.71 27.81
N SER A 521 1.78 8.06 28.96
CA SER A 521 2.02 9.44 29.33
C SER A 521 2.99 10.19 28.39
N PHE A 522 3.80 9.51 27.57
CA PHE A 522 4.59 10.09 26.48
C PHE A 522 4.93 9.08 25.36
N ASP A 523 5.16 9.56 24.14
CA ASP A 523 5.44 8.70 22.97
C ASP A 523 6.91 8.27 22.93
N VAL A 524 7.16 6.97 22.70
CA VAL A 524 8.50 6.41 22.46
C VAL A 524 8.47 5.65 21.14
N LYS A 525 9.29 6.07 20.18
CA LYS A 525 9.41 5.46 18.86
C LYS A 525 10.78 4.83 18.72
N VAL A 526 10.79 3.50 18.57
CA VAL A 526 11.98 2.68 18.39
C VAL A 526 12.16 2.38 16.90
N ILE A 527 13.30 2.78 16.33
CA ILE A 527 13.61 2.71 14.90
C ILE A 527 14.90 1.90 14.72
N PRO A 528 14.81 0.56 14.64
CA PRO A 528 15.98 -0.25 14.39
C PRO A 528 16.42 -0.15 12.92
N VAL A 529 17.72 -0.04 12.70
CA VAL A 529 18.39 -0.09 11.40
C VAL A 529 19.34 -1.28 11.43
N TYR A 530 18.78 -2.47 11.29
CA TYR A 530 19.50 -3.73 11.53
C TYR A 530 20.72 -3.92 10.63
N VAL A 531 20.66 -3.45 9.38
CA VAL A 531 21.76 -3.64 8.43
C VAL A 531 22.97 -2.77 8.78
N LYS A 532 22.72 -1.55 9.28
CA LYS A 532 23.78 -0.67 9.79
C LYS A 532 24.10 -0.91 11.27
N GLY A 533 23.36 -1.79 11.94
CA GLY A 533 23.64 -2.24 13.29
C GLY A 533 23.36 -1.22 14.38
N PHE A 534 22.41 -0.29 14.20
CA PHE A 534 22.03 0.68 15.24
C PHE A 534 20.51 0.78 15.43
N VAL A 535 20.07 1.36 16.54
CA VAL A 535 18.68 1.72 16.81
C VAL A 535 18.59 3.18 17.24
N ASP A 536 17.67 3.91 16.61
CA ASP A 536 17.29 5.25 17.05
C ASP A 536 16.03 5.18 17.91
N ILE A 537 16.04 5.89 19.03
CA ILE A 537 14.93 5.95 19.98
C ILE A 537 14.53 7.42 20.11
N GLU A 538 13.38 7.77 19.55
CA GLU A 538 12.81 9.11 19.57
C GLU A 538 11.73 9.20 20.66
N LEU A 539 11.78 10.24 21.49
CA LEU A 539 10.80 10.48 22.54
C LEU A 539 10.11 11.82 22.31
N ASN A 540 8.79 11.86 22.46
CA ASN A 540 8.01 13.10 22.50
C ASN A 540 7.32 13.23 23.85
N VAL A 541 7.78 14.19 24.65
CA VAL A 541 7.33 14.44 26.03
C VAL A 541 6.43 15.67 26.16
N GLU A 542 6.09 16.33 25.05
CA GLU A 542 5.26 17.54 24.98
C GLU A 542 3.92 17.39 25.72
N LYS A 543 3.33 16.20 25.71
CA LYS A 543 2.04 15.89 26.34
C LYS A 543 2.12 15.60 27.85
N VAL A 544 3.32 15.59 28.44
CA VAL A 544 3.51 15.26 29.85
C VAL A 544 3.33 16.53 30.70
N ASN A 545 2.30 16.54 31.54
CA ASN A 545 2.10 17.62 32.50
C ASN A 545 3.26 17.75 33.50
N GLY A 546 3.75 18.98 33.70
CA GLY A 546 4.79 19.29 34.68
C GLY A 546 6.22 19.18 34.16
N ILE A 547 6.43 18.91 32.86
CA ILE A 547 7.75 18.97 32.22
C ILE A 547 8.22 20.42 32.06
N ARG A 548 9.50 20.62 32.31
CA ARG A 548 10.22 21.89 32.29
C ARG A 548 11.58 21.69 31.63
N LYS A 549 12.20 22.80 31.26
CA LYS A 549 13.63 22.84 30.92
C LYS A 549 14.45 22.20 32.04
N ASN A 550 15.52 21.49 31.69
CA ASN A 550 16.43 20.75 32.56
C ASN A 550 15.87 19.45 33.18
N ASN A 551 14.63 19.05 32.89
CA ASN A 551 14.22 17.69 33.22
C ASN A 551 15.12 16.67 32.50
N LYS A 552 15.48 15.61 33.22
CA LYS A 552 16.42 14.61 32.74
C LYS A 552 15.67 13.46 32.08
N VAL A 553 16.00 13.17 30.83
CA VAL A 553 15.48 12.05 30.04
C VAL A 553 16.53 10.97 29.97
N ALA A 554 16.17 9.74 30.33
CA ALA A 554 17.06 8.58 30.29
C ALA A 554 16.45 7.43 29.50
N VAL A 555 17.27 6.79 28.68
CA VAL A 555 16.91 5.60 27.91
C VAL A 555 17.90 4.48 28.22
N ARG A 556 17.38 3.26 28.42
CA ARG A 556 18.17 2.04 28.61
C ARG A 556 17.55 0.88 27.83
N ILE A 557 18.38 0.04 27.22
CA ILE A 557 17.96 -1.25 26.67
C ILE A 557 18.18 -2.32 27.74
N GLU A 558 17.08 -2.82 28.31
CA GLU A 558 17.09 -3.80 29.40
C GLU A 558 17.78 -5.11 28.98
N GLY A 559 18.62 -5.65 29.88
CA GLY A 559 19.45 -6.82 29.61
C GLY A 559 20.76 -6.51 28.89
N THR A 560 21.12 -5.22 28.74
CA THR A 560 22.37 -4.77 28.11
C THR A 560 23.00 -3.62 28.91
N ASP A 561 24.24 -3.28 28.60
CA ASP A 561 24.94 -2.09 29.15
C ASP A 561 24.62 -0.80 28.37
N LEU A 562 23.71 -0.85 27.40
CA LEU A 562 23.34 0.30 26.57
C LEU A 562 22.37 1.20 27.32
N SER A 563 22.87 2.36 27.77
CA SER A 563 22.04 3.42 28.34
C SER A 563 22.66 4.81 28.10
N GLU A 564 21.81 5.81 27.93
CA GLU A 564 22.21 7.20 27.73
C GLU A 564 21.18 8.13 28.39
N GLU A 565 21.62 9.33 28.78
CA GLU A 565 20.82 10.36 29.41
C GLU A 565 21.09 11.73 28.81
N LYS A 566 20.06 12.57 28.73
CA LYS A 566 20.13 13.94 28.22
C LYS A 566 19.22 14.86 29.04
N LEU A 567 19.52 16.16 29.02
CA LEU A 567 18.67 17.19 29.64
C LEU A 567 17.78 17.83 28.58
N LEU A 568 16.50 18.06 28.91
CA LEU A 568 15.60 18.82 28.04
C LEU A 568 16.01 20.29 27.97
N SER A 569 16.13 20.80 26.75
CA SER A 569 16.31 22.21 26.45
C SER A 569 14.98 22.99 26.48
N SER A 570 13.86 22.33 26.15
CA SER A 570 12.50 22.86 26.28
C SER A 570 11.45 21.75 26.53
N PRO A 571 10.23 22.07 27.03
CA PRO A 571 9.16 21.10 27.25
C PRO A 571 8.63 20.43 25.97
N ASP A 572 8.75 21.11 24.83
CA ASP A 572 8.23 20.64 23.54
C ASP A 572 9.32 19.95 22.68
N GLU A 573 10.51 19.75 23.25
CA GLU A 573 11.64 19.15 22.54
C GLU A 573 11.39 17.66 22.25
N LYS A 574 11.55 17.27 20.99
CA LYS A 574 11.72 15.87 20.60
C LYS A 574 13.17 15.47 20.76
N ILE A 575 13.40 14.43 21.53
CA ILE A 575 14.75 13.98 21.86
C ILE A 575 15.03 12.61 21.27
N SER A 576 16.22 12.43 20.71
CA SER A 576 16.63 11.20 20.04
C SER A 576 17.90 10.63 20.67
N PHE A 577 17.95 9.31 20.82
CA PHE A 577 19.09 8.54 21.29
C PHE A 577 19.47 7.51 20.23
N ARG A 578 20.77 7.28 20.02
CA ARG A 578 21.27 6.27 19.06
C ARG A 578 22.14 5.26 19.78
N PHE A 579 21.78 3.99 19.70
CA PHE A 579 22.55 2.89 20.28
C PHE A 579 23.08 1.95 19.21
N ASP A 580 24.34 1.54 19.32
CA ASP A 580 24.92 0.44 18.53
C ASP A 580 24.36 -0.89 19.05
N ILE A 581 23.65 -1.61 18.18
CA ILE A 581 23.05 -2.93 18.44
C ILE A 581 23.73 -4.05 17.64
N SER A 582 24.80 -3.75 16.91
CA SER A 582 25.49 -4.70 16.01
C SER A 582 26.02 -5.95 16.73
N LYS A 583 26.29 -5.83 18.03
CA LYS A 583 26.81 -6.90 18.89
C LYS A 583 25.72 -7.61 19.72
N LEU A 584 24.47 -7.15 19.66
CA LEU A 584 23.38 -7.79 20.39
C LEU A 584 23.01 -9.13 19.74
N LYS A 585 22.71 -10.12 20.57
CA LYS A 585 22.24 -11.44 20.10
C LYS A 585 20.78 -11.35 19.68
N GLU A 586 20.36 -12.25 18.80
CA GLU A 586 18.94 -12.42 18.45
C GLU A 586 18.09 -12.62 19.72
N GLY A 587 16.94 -11.95 19.78
CA GLY A 587 16.08 -12.00 20.96
C GLY A 587 15.20 -10.78 21.15
N ASN A 588 14.35 -10.83 22.17
CA ASN A 588 13.50 -9.73 22.58
C ASN A 588 14.18 -8.95 23.71
N TYR A 589 14.27 -7.64 23.54
CA TYR A 589 14.76 -6.68 24.51
C TYR A 589 13.65 -5.66 24.82
N VAL A 590 13.87 -4.83 25.84
CA VAL A 590 12.93 -3.78 26.22
C VAL A 590 13.67 -2.45 26.32
N VAL A 591 13.20 -1.47 25.56
CA VAL A 591 13.63 -0.07 25.67
C VAL A 591 12.86 0.56 26.83
N LYS A 592 13.55 0.84 27.93
CA LYS A 592 13.01 1.60 29.07
C LYS A 592 13.40 3.06 28.92
N SER A 593 12.40 3.93 29.00
CA SER A 593 12.54 5.38 28.90
C SER A 593 11.96 6.03 30.14
N SER A 594 12.57 7.11 30.64
CA SER A 594 12.06 7.85 31.79
C SER A 594 12.39 9.33 31.72
N VAL A 595 11.53 10.15 32.32
CA VAL A 595 11.77 11.56 32.57
C VAL A 595 11.76 11.78 34.08
N SER A 596 12.77 12.49 34.58
CA SER A 596 12.97 12.76 36.01
C SER A 596 13.16 14.24 36.29
N ASP A 597 12.85 14.65 37.52
CA ASP A 597 13.11 15.99 38.03
C ASP A 597 14.59 16.19 38.40
N GLU A 598 14.94 17.40 38.85
CA GLU A 598 16.30 17.76 39.27
C GLU A 598 16.79 16.93 40.49
N ASN A 599 15.85 16.37 41.26
CA ASN A 599 16.13 15.49 42.40
C ASN A 599 16.22 14.00 42.03
N LYS A 600 16.22 13.68 40.71
CA LYS A 600 16.22 12.31 40.17
C LYS A 600 14.96 11.51 40.50
N GLN A 601 13.88 12.16 40.91
CA GLN A 601 12.59 11.50 41.07
C GLN A 601 11.95 11.31 39.69
N ILE A 602 11.56 10.08 39.37
CA ILE A 602 10.91 9.77 38.09
C ILE A 602 9.52 10.43 38.07
N ILE A 603 9.34 11.36 37.13
CA ILE A 603 8.05 12.00 36.83
C ILE A 603 7.19 10.99 36.08
N VAL A 604 7.76 10.40 35.03
CA VAL A 604 7.09 9.46 34.12
C VAL A 604 8.08 8.46 33.50
N SER A 605 7.61 7.26 33.15
CA SER A 605 8.41 6.24 32.45
C SER A 605 7.58 5.45 31.46
N ASN A 606 8.22 4.95 30.40
CA ASN A 606 7.62 4.14 29.35
C ASN A 606 8.55 2.93 29.03
N ALA A 607 7.98 1.83 28.56
CA ALA A 607 8.72 0.63 28.16
C ALA A 607 8.17 0.09 26.83
N VAL A 608 9.04 0.02 25.81
CA VAL A 608 8.70 -0.41 24.45
C VAL A 608 9.55 -1.62 24.05
N PRO A 609 8.99 -2.67 23.45
CA PRO A 609 9.78 -3.82 23.00
C PRO A 609 10.74 -3.46 21.86
N LEU A 610 11.91 -4.10 21.85
CA LEU A 610 12.88 -4.09 20.75
C LEU A 610 13.20 -5.54 20.38
N LEU A 611 12.87 -5.95 19.16
CA LEU A 611 13.25 -7.26 18.63
C LEU A 611 14.60 -7.12 17.92
N ILE A 612 15.57 -7.98 18.24
CA ILE A 612 16.74 -8.21 17.41
C ILE A 612 16.48 -9.48 16.61
N PRO A 613 16.16 -9.39 15.31
CA PRO A 613 15.83 -10.56 14.51
C PRO A 613 17.08 -11.39 14.22
N LYS A 614 16.88 -12.67 13.93
CA LYS A 614 17.91 -13.50 13.31
C LYS A 614 18.33 -12.87 11.98
N LYS A 615 19.64 -12.81 11.71
CA LYS A 615 20.17 -12.33 10.43
C LYS A 615 19.56 -13.15 9.28
N PRO A 616 18.83 -12.54 8.34
CA PRO A 616 18.22 -13.28 7.23
C PRO A 616 19.27 -13.85 6.27
N GLU A 617 19.01 -15.02 5.69
CA GLU A 617 19.92 -15.67 4.72
C GLU A 617 20.12 -14.86 3.44
N TRP A 618 19.16 -14.01 3.09
CA TRP A 618 19.24 -13.18 1.88
C TRP A 618 20.16 -11.97 2.05
N LEU A 619 20.46 -11.52 3.27
CA LEU A 619 21.18 -10.28 3.52
C LEU A 619 22.68 -10.43 3.24
N GLY A 620 23.23 -9.60 2.34
CA GLY A 620 24.63 -9.65 1.92
C GLY A 620 24.92 -10.78 0.93
N ASN A 621 23.93 -11.21 0.14
CA ASN A 621 24.13 -12.26 -0.86
C ASN A 621 24.95 -11.76 -2.05
N THR A 622 25.59 -12.69 -2.76
CA THR A 622 26.42 -12.43 -3.95
C THR A 622 25.71 -12.76 -5.27
N ILE A 623 24.38 -12.90 -5.26
CA ILE A 623 23.61 -13.28 -6.44
C ILE A 623 23.86 -12.26 -7.55
N GLY A 624 24.29 -12.75 -8.73
CA GLY A 624 24.56 -11.92 -9.89
C GLY A 624 25.87 -11.16 -9.88
N ILE A 625 26.73 -11.35 -8.87
CA ILE A 625 28.08 -10.76 -8.84
C ILE A 625 29.03 -11.75 -9.51
N SER A 626 29.66 -11.33 -10.61
CA SER A 626 30.54 -12.18 -11.41
C SER A 626 31.55 -11.34 -12.19
N ASP A 627 32.76 -11.87 -12.39
CA ASP A 627 33.76 -11.31 -13.30
C ASP A 627 33.56 -11.77 -14.75
N LYS A 628 32.50 -12.54 -15.04
CA LYS A 628 32.15 -12.96 -16.40
C LYS A 628 31.23 -11.94 -17.07
N VAL A 629 31.58 -11.55 -18.29
CA VAL A 629 30.71 -10.74 -19.14
C VAL A 629 29.53 -11.59 -19.64
N PRO A 630 28.26 -11.20 -19.37
CA PRO A 630 27.11 -11.94 -19.84
C PRO A 630 26.88 -11.72 -21.35
N ASN A 631 26.33 -12.73 -22.03
CA ASN A 631 25.86 -12.59 -23.42
C ASN A 631 24.78 -11.49 -23.49
N PRO A 632 24.77 -10.58 -24.49
CA PRO A 632 25.54 -10.59 -25.74
C PRO A 632 26.78 -9.71 -25.78
N TRP A 633 27.24 -9.21 -24.64
CA TRP A 633 28.44 -8.39 -24.62
C TRP A 633 29.71 -9.23 -24.74
N VAL A 634 30.77 -8.60 -25.23
CA VAL A 634 32.11 -9.17 -25.27
C VAL A 634 32.99 -8.49 -24.22
N PRO A 635 34.02 -9.19 -23.68
CA PRO A 635 34.99 -8.59 -22.79
C PRO A 635 35.60 -7.29 -23.32
N ILE A 636 35.80 -6.31 -22.43
CA ILE A 636 36.43 -5.04 -22.76
C ILE A 636 37.85 -5.29 -23.28
N LYS A 637 38.24 -4.57 -24.33
CA LYS A 637 39.63 -4.54 -24.80
C LYS A 637 40.15 -3.11 -24.74
N THR A 638 41.32 -2.92 -24.12
CA THR A 638 41.97 -1.62 -24.00
C THR A 638 43.30 -1.60 -24.77
N ASN A 639 43.59 -0.49 -25.46
CA ASN A 639 44.90 -0.21 -26.06
C ASN A 639 45.23 1.28 -25.90
N GLY A 640 46.03 1.60 -24.88
CA GLY A 640 46.18 2.98 -24.41
C GLY A 640 44.80 3.59 -24.14
N LYS A 641 44.56 4.80 -24.65
CA LYS A 641 43.29 5.55 -24.50
C LYS A 641 42.09 4.95 -25.27
N ASN A 642 42.31 3.90 -26.06
CA ASN A 642 41.25 3.27 -26.86
C ASN A 642 40.59 2.15 -26.06
N ILE A 643 39.27 2.19 -25.97
CA ILE A 643 38.44 1.16 -25.36
C ILE A 643 37.51 0.60 -26.45
N SER A 644 37.57 -0.71 -26.66
CA SER A 644 36.70 -1.42 -27.60
C SER A 644 35.67 -2.24 -26.82
N ILE A 645 34.41 -2.02 -27.16
CA ILE A 645 33.22 -2.60 -26.53
C ILE A 645 32.28 -3.08 -27.65
N THR A 646 31.27 -3.89 -27.35
CA THR A 646 30.30 -4.35 -28.36
C THR A 646 29.72 -3.18 -29.17
N ASP A 647 29.92 -3.23 -30.49
CA ASP A 647 29.48 -2.28 -31.51
C ASP A 647 29.96 -0.82 -31.36
N ARG A 648 30.87 -0.56 -30.41
CA ARG A 648 31.34 0.78 -30.06
C ARG A 648 32.84 0.83 -29.75
N LYS A 649 33.44 1.97 -30.03
CA LYS A 649 34.81 2.29 -29.62
C LYS A 649 34.83 3.67 -28.95
N TYR A 650 35.41 3.74 -27.76
CA TYR A 650 35.66 5.01 -27.07
C TYR A 650 37.14 5.35 -27.13
N ILE A 651 37.44 6.63 -27.34
CA ILE A 651 38.77 7.19 -27.28
C ILE A 651 38.74 8.24 -26.17
N LEU A 652 39.58 8.08 -25.14
CA LEU A 652 39.58 8.96 -23.97
C LEU A 652 40.56 10.13 -24.13
N ALA A 653 40.16 11.33 -23.70
CA ALA A 653 41.04 12.47 -23.54
C ALA A 653 41.68 12.49 -22.13
N ASP A 654 42.73 13.30 -21.94
CA ASP A 654 43.43 13.39 -20.65
C ASP A 654 42.60 14.06 -19.55
N ASN A 655 41.54 14.77 -19.92
CA ASN A 655 40.56 15.35 -19.00
C ASN A 655 39.48 14.34 -18.53
N GLY A 656 39.61 13.06 -18.89
CA GLY A 656 38.67 11.99 -18.56
C GLY A 656 37.41 11.94 -19.43
N LEU A 657 37.13 12.94 -20.25
CA LEU A 657 35.99 12.93 -21.18
C LEU A 657 36.29 12.07 -22.42
N PRO A 658 35.26 11.57 -23.12
CA PRO A 658 35.48 10.81 -24.36
C PRO A 658 35.90 11.77 -25.49
N GLU A 659 37.17 11.75 -25.90
CA GLU A 659 37.68 12.50 -27.06
C GLU A 659 36.87 12.22 -28.33
N GLN A 660 36.52 10.94 -28.53
CA GLN A 660 35.66 10.51 -29.61
C GLN A 660 34.90 9.23 -29.22
N ILE A 661 33.67 9.11 -29.70
CA ILE A 661 32.89 7.88 -29.64
C ILE A 661 32.54 7.46 -31.07
N ILE A 662 32.86 6.23 -31.42
CA ILE A 662 32.50 5.62 -32.70
C ILE A 662 31.47 4.52 -32.42
N ALA A 663 30.24 4.72 -32.86
CA ALA A 663 29.14 3.77 -32.71
C ALA A 663 28.68 3.30 -34.10
N LEU A 664 28.60 1.99 -34.33
CA LEU A 664 28.26 1.41 -35.64
C LEU A 664 29.09 2.01 -36.81
N GLY A 665 30.37 2.31 -36.54
CA GLY A 665 31.29 2.89 -37.52
C GLY A 665 31.15 4.40 -37.77
N LYS A 666 30.24 5.10 -37.08
CA LYS A 666 30.08 6.57 -37.18
C LYS A 666 30.63 7.27 -35.95
N SER A 667 31.41 8.33 -36.16
CA SER A 667 31.84 9.25 -35.09
C SER A 667 30.66 10.11 -34.61
N ILE A 668 30.48 10.21 -33.29
CA ILE A 668 29.41 11.02 -32.69
C ILE A 668 29.79 12.50 -32.62
N PHE A 669 31.03 12.79 -32.23
CA PHE A 669 31.47 14.15 -31.98
C PHE A 669 32.19 14.77 -33.17
N THR A 670 31.90 16.04 -33.48
CA THR A 670 32.59 16.82 -34.52
C THR A 670 33.95 17.33 -34.04
N GLU A 671 34.06 17.59 -32.74
CA GLU A 671 35.28 18.02 -32.04
C GLU A 671 35.40 17.28 -30.71
N LYS A 672 36.55 17.37 -30.04
CA LYS A 672 36.71 16.71 -28.73
C LYS A 672 35.82 17.39 -27.66
N PRO A 673 35.02 16.64 -26.89
CA PRO A 673 34.38 17.16 -25.69
C PRO A 673 35.38 17.80 -24.73
N SER A 674 34.95 18.87 -24.06
CA SER A 674 35.83 19.73 -23.28
C SER A 674 35.18 20.24 -22.01
N ILE A 675 36.01 20.63 -21.04
CA ILE A 675 35.59 21.25 -19.78
C ILE A 675 36.20 22.64 -19.70
N HIS A 676 35.38 23.63 -19.34
CA HIS A 676 35.74 25.04 -19.32
C HIS A 676 35.50 25.62 -17.93
N LEU A 677 36.47 26.40 -17.47
CA LEU A 677 36.40 27.12 -16.20
C LEU A 677 36.73 28.59 -16.47
N ILE A 678 35.85 29.50 -16.06
CA ILE A 678 36.03 30.95 -16.24
C ILE A 678 36.12 31.59 -14.86
N ALA A 679 37.20 32.35 -14.62
CA ALA A 679 37.42 33.11 -13.40
C ALA A 679 37.80 34.56 -13.73
N ASP A 680 37.14 35.52 -13.09
CA ASP A 680 37.30 36.95 -13.31
C ASP A 680 37.24 37.36 -14.80
N GLY A 681 36.29 36.78 -15.52
CA GLY A 681 36.03 37.01 -16.94
C GLY A 681 37.05 36.39 -17.90
N LYS A 682 38.00 35.58 -17.40
CA LYS A 682 39.05 34.94 -18.21
C LYS A 682 39.00 33.41 -18.09
N PRO A 683 39.15 32.66 -19.20
CA PRO A 683 39.31 31.22 -19.15
C PRO A 683 40.56 30.81 -18.35
N LEU A 684 40.43 29.81 -17.50
CA LEU A 684 41.56 29.14 -16.85
C LEU A 684 42.12 28.05 -17.76
N ASN A 685 43.45 27.92 -17.80
CA ASN A 685 44.12 26.93 -18.62
C ASN A 685 44.54 25.73 -17.77
N ILE A 686 43.65 24.74 -17.67
CA ILE A 686 43.90 23.53 -16.87
C ILE A 686 44.76 22.56 -17.67
N VAL A 687 45.93 22.23 -17.15
CA VAL A 687 46.83 21.24 -17.75
C VAL A 687 46.54 19.88 -17.12
N PHE A 688 46.15 18.92 -17.95
CA PHE A 688 45.91 17.54 -17.52
C PHE A 688 47.17 16.68 -17.73
N GLU A 689 47.47 15.84 -16.75
CA GLU A 689 48.47 14.77 -16.88
C GLU A 689 47.94 13.67 -17.81
N PRO A 690 48.82 12.89 -18.47
CA PRO A 690 48.39 11.69 -19.19
C PRO A 690 47.60 10.74 -18.28
N ILE A 691 46.40 10.36 -18.70
CA ILE A 691 45.55 9.47 -17.91
C ILE A 691 46.19 8.10 -17.69
N LYS A 692 45.97 7.52 -16.52
CA LYS A 692 46.58 6.24 -16.12
C LYS A 692 45.52 5.17 -15.95
N ASN A 693 45.62 4.08 -16.70
CA ASN A 693 44.81 2.89 -16.45
C ASN A 693 45.30 2.24 -15.15
N ILE A 694 44.43 2.16 -14.15
CA ILE A 694 44.76 1.60 -12.83
C ILE A 694 44.18 0.20 -12.61
N SER A 695 43.22 -0.22 -13.45
CA SER A 695 42.63 -1.56 -13.41
C SER A 695 42.00 -1.88 -14.76
N THR A 696 42.20 -3.09 -15.27
CA THR A 696 41.46 -3.63 -16.42
C THR A 696 41.06 -5.07 -16.11
N LYS A 697 39.76 -5.35 -16.25
CA LYS A 697 39.13 -6.66 -16.17
C LYS A 697 38.28 -6.88 -17.43
N ASP A 698 37.79 -8.09 -17.63
CA ASP A 698 36.85 -8.39 -18.72
C ASP A 698 35.56 -7.54 -18.62
N THR A 699 35.12 -7.23 -17.40
CA THR A 699 33.87 -6.53 -17.11
C THR A 699 33.98 -5.01 -17.02
N GLU A 700 35.16 -4.47 -16.72
CA GLU A 700 35.37 -3.04 -16.46
C GLU A 700 36.83 -2.62 -16.67
N CYS A 701 37.06 -1.34 -16.95
CA CYS A 701 38.38 -0.73 -16.84
C CYS A 701 38.30 0.62 -16.11
N VAL A 702 39.31 0.93 -15.30
CA VAL A 702 39.35 2.09 -14.42
C VAL A 702 40.57 2.95 -14.73
N TRP A 703 40.35 4.26 -14.83
CA TRP A 703 41.35 5.26 -15.13
C TRP A 703 41.45 6.28 -13.99
N SER A 704 42.66 6.75 -13.71
CA SER A 704 42.94 7.89 -12.83
C SER A 704 43.25 9.12 -13.67
N ILE A 705 42.63 10.24 -13.31
CA ILE A 705 42.71 11.53 -13.96
C ILE A 705 43.28 12.55 -12.96
N LYS A 706 44.28 13.31 -13.41
CA LYS A 706 44.86 14.41 -12.65
C LYS A 706 45.09 15.60 -13.56
N GLY A 707 44.86 16.79 -13.03
CA GLY A 707 45.17 18.04 -13.71
C GLY A 707 45.15 19.20 -12.75
N GLY A 708 45.44 20.39 -13.26
CA GLY A 708 45.38 21.60 -12.48
C GLY A 708 46.25 22.71 -13.04
N ASP A 709 46.32 23.78 -12.27
CA ASP A 709 47.21 24.91 -12.45
C ASP A 709 47.66 25.44 -11.06
N ASP A 710 48.18 26.66 -11.01
CA ASP A 710 48.56 27.33 -9.76
C ASP A 710 47.37 27.75 -8.89
N LYS A 711 46.14 27.73 -9.44
CA LYS A 711 44.91 28.18 -8.78
C LYS A 711 44.01 27.03 -8.35
N LEU A 712 44.01 25.90 -9.05
CA LEU A 712 43.15 24.76 -8.75
C LEU A 712 43.78 23.41 -9.06
N LYS A 713 43.25 22.39 -8.40
CA LYS A 713 43.56 20.97 -8.63
C LYS A 713 42.33 20.24 -9.14
N PHE A 714 42.56 19.33 -10.06
CA PHE A 714 41.58 18.44 -10.63
C PHE A 714 42.00 17.00 -10.35
N GLU A 715 41.14 16.21 -9.71
CA GLU A 715 41.37 14.80 -9.42
C GLU A 715 40.12 14.00 -9.75
N GLY A 716 40.27 12.86 -10.44
CA GLY A 716 39.12 12.04 -10.79
C GLY A 716 39.44 10.59 -11.11
N THR A 717 38.38 9.80 -11.20
CA THR A 717 38.39 8.40 -11.62
C THR A 717 37.28 8.15 -12.63
N LEU A 718 37.60 7.43 -13.71
CA LEU A 718 36.64 6.99 -14.71
C LEU A 718 36.58 5.47 -14.71
N CYS A 719 35.40 4.89 -14.50
CA CYS A 719 35.16 3.45 -14.68
C CYS A 719 34.27 3.22 -15.90
N THR A 720 34.75 2.45 -16.88
CA THR A 720 33.98 2.04 -18.06
C THR A 720 33.68 0.54 -17.99
N GLU A 721 32.40 0.18 -18.03
CA GLU A 721 31.87 -1.19 -17.97
C GLU A 721 31.68 -1.81 -19.37
N TYR A 722 31.50 -3.13 -19.43
CA TYR A 722 31.43 -3.94 -20.66
C TYR A 722 30.28 -3.60 -21.59
N ASP A 723 29.25 -2.90 -21.12
CA ASP A 723 28.11 -2.46 -21.93
C ASP A 723 28.29 -1.03 -22.46
N GLY A 724 29.38 -0.35 -22.13
CA GLY A 724 29.69 1.00 -22.58
C GLY A 724 29.27 2.10 -21.61
N PHE A 725 28.69 1.77 -20.46
CA PHE A 725 28.47 2.73 -19.40
C PHE A 725 29.79 3.19 -18.78
N SER A 726 29.97 4.50 -18.64
CA SER A 726 31.20 5.10 -18.14
C SER A 726 30.90 6.10 -17.04
N LEU A 727 31.24 5.77 -15.78
CA LEU A 727 31.04 6.62 -14.61
C LEU A 727 32.30 7.42 -14.29
N TYR A 728 32.20 8.74 -14.43
CA TYR A 728 33.25 9.70 -14.13
C TYR A 728 32.96 10.45 -12.82
N LYS A 729 33.83 10.22 -11.84
CA LYS A 729 33.83 10.93 -10.56
C LYS A 729 35.02 11.87 -10.52
N PHE A 730 34.80 13.15 -10.29
CA PHE A 730 35.89 14.12 -10.22
C PHE A 730 35.64 15.22 -9.19
N ALA A 731 36.71 15.82 -8.72
CA ALA A 731 36.70 16.94 -7.80
C ALA A 731 37.52 18.12 -8.35
N ILE A 732 36.95 19.32 -8.23
CA ILE A 732 37.63 20.59 -8.52
C ILE A 732 37.92 21.25 -7.18
N THR A 733 39.20 21.39 -6.85
CA THR A 733 39.65 21.90 -5.55
C THR A 733 40.42 23.20 -5.73
N PRO A 734 39.98 24.33 -5.14
CA PRO A 734 40.76 25.57 -5.16
C PRO A 734 42.05 25.40 -4.33
N VAL A 735 43.18 25.89 -4.84
CA VAL A 735 44.44 26.01 -4.06
C VAL A 735 44.29 27.13 -3.02
N LYS A 736 43.58 28.20 -3.39
CA LYS A 736 43.14 29.31 -2.52
C LYS A 736 41.72 29.73 -2.97
N PRO A 737 40.91 30.34 -2.09
CA PRO A 737 39.58 30.81 -2.46
C PRO A 737 39.58 31.63 -3.75
N LEU A 738 38.77 31.21 -4.73
CA LEU A 738 38.77 31.74 -6.10
C LEU A 738 37.36 32.17 -6.49
N LYS A 739 37.20 33.35 -7.09
CA LYS A 739 35.93 33.75 -7.68
C LYS A 739 35.77 33.09 -9.05
N ILE A 740 34.84 32.15 -9.16
CA ILE A 740 34.52 31.46 -10.40
C ILE A 740 33.25 32.08 -11.00
N ASP A 741 33.28 32.37 -12.29
CA ASP A 741 32.12 32.90 -13.02
C ASP A 741 31.29 31.76 -13.61
N SER A 742 31.93 30.73 -14.17
CA SER A 742 31.26 29.55 -14.70
C SER A 742 32.17 28.31 -14.79
N ILE A 743 31.53 27.14 -14.74
CA ILE A 743 32.13 25.83 -15.04
C ILE A 743 31.13 25.06 -15.90
N TYR A 744 31.54 24.59 -17.07
CA TYR A 744 30.67 23.83 -17.97
C TYR A 744 31.44 22.81 -18.81
N MET A 745 30.74 21.79 -19.30
CA MET A 745 31.23 20.80 -20.23
C MET A 745 30.50 20.89 -21.57
N ASP A 746 31.22 20.87 -22.68
CA ASP A 746 30.65 20.92 -24.03
C ASP A 746 30.82 19.57 -24.74
N PHE A 747 29.73 19.07 -25.31
CA PHE A 747 29.67 17.85 -26.12
C PHE A 747 29.20 18.20 -27.55
N PRO A 748 30.12 18.41 -28.50
CA PRO A 748 29.79 18.84 -29.86
C PRO A 748 29.39 17.66 -30.75
N ILE A 749 28.09 17.44 -30.96
CA ILE A 749 27.53 16.29 -31.69
C ILE A 749 27.26 16.67 -33.15
N HIS A 750 27.55 15.76 -34.09
CA HIS A 750 27.18 15.94 -35.50
C HIS A 750 25.68 16.24 -35.65
N LYS A 751 25.31 17.27 -36.42
CA LYS A 751 23.90 17.65 -36.61
C LYS A 751 23.02 16.53 -37.18
N ASP A 752 23.58 15.68 -38.04
CA ASP A 752 22.86 14.53 -38.62
C ASP A 752 22.64 13.40 -37.60
N ILE A 753 23.38 13.40 -36.48
CA ILE A 753 23.17 12.51 -35.33
C ILE A 753 22.25 13.19 -34.30
N ALA A 754 22.37 14.50 -34.08
CA ALA A 754 21.54 15.24 -33.13
C ALA A 754 20.14 15.55 -33.69
N MET A 755 19.38 14.51 -34.04
CA MET A 755 18.00 14.63 -34.56
C MET A 755 16.97 14.71 -33.42
N TYR A 756 17.19 13.92 -32.38
CA TYR A 756 16.29 13.77 -31.23
C TYR A 756 17.05 14.06 -29.95
N ALA A 757 16.36 14.66 -28.98
CA ALA A 757 16.82 14.67 -27.61
C ALA A 757 15.69 14.26 -26.67
N ARG A 758 16.01 13.46 -25.65
CA ARG A 758 15.12 13.13 -24.54
C ARG A 758 15.86 13.32 -23.22
N ALA A 759 15.13 13.70 -22.18
CA ALA A 759 15.69 13.83 -20.85
C ALA A 759 14.67 13.49 -19.77
N SER A 760 15.17 13.18 -18.59
CA SER A 760 14.34 12.82 -17.44
C SER A 760 14.92 13.26 -16.12
N THR A 761 14.02 13.58 -15.22
CA THR A 761 14.31 14.02 -13.86
C THR A 761 13.58 13.13 -12.88
N TYR A 762 14.28 12.80 -11.78
CA TYR A 762 13.82 11.89 -10.74
C TYR A 762 13.83 12.56 -9.35
N LEU A 763 14.44 13.73 -9.20
CA LEU A 763 14.48 14.44 -7.91
C LEU A 763 13.13 15.11 -7.60
N PRO A 764 12.68 15.13 -6.33
CA PRO A 764 11.45 15.77 -5.89
C PRO A 764 11.66 17.28 -5.73
N ASP A 765 11.21 18.02 -6.73
CA ASP A 765 10.50 19.30 -6.62
C ASP A 765 9.94 19.58 -8.02
N TYR A 766 8.73 19.07 -8.26
CA TYR A 766 7.97 19.07 -9.52
C TYR A 766 8.19 17.86 -10.43
N LYS A 767 7.19 16.96 -10.41
CA LYS A 767 6.65 16.13 -11.52
C LYS A 767 7.69 15.39 -12.36
N ASN A 768 7.59 14.06 -12.46
CA ASN A 768 8.28 13.29 -13.50
C ASN A 768 8.13 13.98 -14.88
N CYS A 769 9.18 14.68 -15.32
CA CYS A 769 9.22 15.41 -16.58
C CYS A 769 10.06 14.59 -17.54
N ASN A 770 9.40 13.93 -18.48
CA ASN A 770 10.05 13.45 -19.69
C ASN A 770 10.03 14.62 -20.68
N ALA A 771 11.17 15.28 -20.89
CA ALA A 771 11.30 16.31 -21.91
C ALA A 771 11.86 15.65 -23.16
N SER A 772 11.15 15.72 -24.28
CA SER A 772 11.73 15.41 -25.60
C SER A 772 11.63 16.63 -26.49
N LEU A 773 12.75 17.03 -27.08
CA LEU A 773 12.80 18.04 -28.12
C LEU A 773 13.00 17.33 -29.45
N CYS A 774 11.96 17.34 -30.28
CA CYS A 774 12.05 16.95 -31.68
C CYS A 774 12.06 18.23 -32.52
N LYS A 775 13.17 18.53 -33.21
CA LYS A 775 13.21 19.63 -34.18
C LYS A 775 12.69 19.13 -35.53
N VAL A 776 11.76 19.89 -36.09
CA VAL A 776 11.21 19.86 -37.47
C VAL A 776 10.21 18.75 -37.77
N PHE A 777 8.94 18.86 -37.35
CA PHE A 777 7.82 18.20 -38.07
C PHE A 777 6.54 19.04 -38.02
N SER A 778 6.00 19.34 -39.20
CA SER A 778 4.98 20.35 -39.53
C SER A 778 3.53 19.98 -39.17
N SER A 779 3.28 18.90 -38.41
CA SER A 779 1.92 18.38 -38.20
C SER A 779 1.43 18.29 -36.74
N ALA A 780 2.22 18.68 -35.73
CA ALA A 780 1.83 18.59 -34.32
C ALA A 780 0.95 19.77 -33.85
N LYS A 781 -0.33 19.80 -34.26
CA LYS A 781 -1.29 20.81 -33.76
C LYS A 781 -1.83 20.40 -32.37
N LYS A 782 -1.10 20.86 -31.34
CA LYS A 782 -1.51 21.09 -29.93
C LYS A 782 -2.19 19.92 -29.21
N VAL A 783 -1.52 19.26 -28.25
CA VAL A 783 -2.10 18.99 -26.91
C VAL A 783 -0.96 18.73 -25.90
N ASP A 784 -1.29 19.00 -24.64
CA ASP A 784 -0.58 18.82 -23.36
C ASP A 784 -1.05 17.49 -22.72
N VAL A 785 -0.14 16.56 -22.39
CA VAL A 785 -0.46 15.40 -21.51
C VAL A 785 0.55 15.37 -20.38
N ALA A 786 0.03 15.58 -19.17
CA ALA A 786 0.59 15.24 -17.86
C ALA A 786 2.12 14.99 -17.82
N GLY A 787 2.88 16.05 -18.08
CA GLY A 787 4.34 16.06 -18.17
C GLY A 787 4.74 17.06 -19.24
N LYS A 788 5.59 18.04 -18.95
CA LYS A 788 5.86 19.15 -19.87
C LYS A 788 6.62 18.64 -21.13
N TRP A 789 5.93 18.44 -22.25
CA TRP A 789 6.55 18.16 -23.55
C TRP A 789 6.81 19.48 -24.29
N LEU A 790 8.08 19.79 -24.57
CA LEU A 790 8.49 21.02 -25.23
C LEU A 790 8.35 20.87 -26.75
N TYR A 791 7.32 21.51 -27.31
CA TYR A 791 7.23 21.78 -28.74
C TYR A 791 7.70 23.20 -28.98
N ASN A 792 8.97 23.41 -29.39
CA ASN A 792 9.36 24.73 -29.87
C ASN A 792 10.51 24.68 -30.91
N PRO A 793 10.36 25.29 -32.10
CA PRO A 793 11.47 25.48 -33.02
C PRO A 793 12.60 26.28 -32.36
N GLY A 794 13.79 25.69 -32.28
CA GLY A 794 15.00 26.37 -31.78
C GLY A 794 15.83 25.60 -30.73
N TRP A 795 15.40 24.41 -30.28
CA TRP A 795 16.02 23.70 -29.15
C TRP A 795 16.01 24.53 -27.85
N ILE A 796 14.90 25.21 -27.53
CA ILE A 796 14.76 25.90 -26.24
C ILE A 796 14.59 24.82 -25.16
N TRP A 797 15.65 24.59 -24.39
CA TRP A 797 15.71 23.63 -23.27
C TRP A 797 15.20 24.29 -21.98
N PRO A 798 14.47 23.58 -21.10
CA PRO A 798 13.93 24.21 -19.90
C PRO A 798 15.05 24.44 -18.87
N GLU A 799 14.88 25.47 -18.03
CA GLU A 799 15.71 25.76 -16.86
C GLU A 799 15.40 24.78 -15.72
N GLU A 800 15.45 23.49 -16.01
CA GLU A 800 15.17 22.38 -15.08
C GLU A 800 16.39 21.45 -15.00
N PHE A 801 16.58 20.82 -13.84
CA PHE A 801 17.59 19.78 -13.65
C PHE A 801 17.10 18.45 -14.22
N PHE A 802 18.01 17.72 -14.87
CA PHE A 802 17.75 16.41 -15.46
C PHE A 802 18.81 15.43 -15.02
N ASN A 803 18.36 14.27 -14.56
CA ASN A 803 19.20 13.15 -14.17
C ASN A 803 19.71 12.34 -15.37
N GLU A 804 19.00 12.33 -16.48
CA GLU A 804 19.39 11.66 -17.73
C GLU A 804 19.09 12.61 -18.90
N ILE A 805 20.00 12.72 -19.85
CA ILE A 805 19.75 13.31 -21.17
C ILE A 805 20.38 12.41 -22.24
N TRP A 806 19.65 12.12 -23.31
CA TRP A 806 20.12 11.40 -24.48
C TRP A 806 19.87 12.23 -25.73
N VAL A 807 20.86 12.26 -26.63
CA VAL A 807 20.82 12.95 -27.91
C VAL A 807 21.25 11.97 -29.00
N GLY A 808 20.45 11.80 -30.06
CA GLY A 808 20.74 10.82 -31.09
C GLY A 808 19.78 10.82 -32.28
N ASP A 809 20.03 9.90 -33.21
CA ASP A 809 19.27 9.70 -34.44
C ASP A 809 18.40 8.44 -34.37
N ASP A 810 17.96 7.93 -35.51
CA ASP A 810 17.17 6.70 -35.60
C ASP A 810 17.96 5.42 -35.20
N LYS A 811 19.30 5.47 -35.01
CA LYS A 811 20.15 4.29 -34.78
C LYS A 811 21.17 4.43 -33.65
N ILE A 812 21.78 5.60 -33.49
CA ILE A 812 22.88 5.85 -32.54
C ILE A 812 22.62 7.12 -31.74
N GLY A 813 23.26 7.23 -30.58
CA GLY A 813 23.16 8.42 -29.76
C GLY A 813 24.14 8.41 -28.60
N PHE A 814 24.10 9.48 -27.82
CA PHE A 814 24.93 9.72 -26.64
C PHE A 814 24.06 10.17 -25.49
N ALA A 815 24.22 9.54 -24.33
CA ALA A 815 23.59 9.99 -23.10
C ALA A 815 24.58 10.42 -22.04
N LEU A 816 24.12 11.36 -21.22
CA LEU A 816 24.77 11.82 -20.02
C LEU A 816 23.79 11.69 -18.83
N MET A 817 24.29 11.24 -17.69
CA MET A 817 23.51 10.91 -16.50
C MET A 817 24.17 11.45 -15.23
N THR A 818 23.38 11.80 -14.21
CA THR A 818 23.86 12.15 -12.87
C THR A 818 22.77 11.89 -11.80
N GLU A 819 23.16 11.52 -10.58
CA GLU A 819 22.21 11.18 -9.51
C GLU A 819 21.65 12.38 -8.73
N SER A 820 22.37 13.50 -8.72
CA SER A 820 22.09 14.65 -7.86
C SER A 820 22.44 15.97 -8.50
N ASP A 821 21.77 17.02 -8.04
CA ASP A 821 22.10 18.42 -8.30
C ASP A 821 23.13 18.99 -7.31
N GLU A 822 23.75 18.15 -6.46
CA GLU A 822 24.80 18.53 -5.52
C GLU A 822 25.93 19.29 -6.25
N ASN A 823 26.29 20.46 -5.74
CA ASN A 823 27.29 21.37 -6.31
C ASN A 823 26.97 21.98 -7.69
N ILE A 824 25.74 21.80 -8.21
CA ILE A 824 25.28 22.50 -9.40
C ILE A 824 24.71 23.87 -8.99
N LYS A 825 25.19 24.95 -9.61
CA LYS A 825 24.83 26.33 -9.24
C LYS A 825 24.37 27.14 -10.44
N GLY A 826 23.23 27.83 -10.28
CA GLY A 826 22.62 28.69 -11.29
C GLY A 826 21.36 28.09 -11.92
N LYS A 827 20.73 28.82 -12.85
CA LYS A 827 19.38 28.49 -13.37
C LYS A 827 19.39 27.47 -14.51
N LYS A 828 20.48 27.38 -15.27
CA LYS A 828 20.56 26.52 -16.46
C LYS A 828 21.48 25.35 -16.18
N HIS A 829 20.95 24.13 -16.19
CA HIS A 829 21.76 22.91 -16.11
C HIS A 829 22.22 22.45 -17.49
N ILE A 830 21.34 22.47 -18.49
CA ILE A 830 21.63 22.02 -19.87
C ILE A 830 21.26 23.10 -20.88
N GLU A 831 22.09 23.28 -21.90
CA GLU A 831 21.84 24.14 -23.06
C GLU A 831 22.22 23.44 -24.37
N PHE A 832 21.52 23.80 -25.45
CA PHE A 832 21.85 23.34 -26.80
C PHE A 832 22.20 24.53 -27.69
N LEU A 833 23.41 24.51 -28.25
CA LEU A 833 23.91 25.54 -29.16
C LEU A 833 24.05 24.92 -30.55
N CYS A 834 23.37 25.48 -31.55
CA CYS A 834 23.44 24.98 -32.93
C CYS A 834 24.30 25.91 -33.78
N GLU A 835 25.50 25.47 -34.17
CA GLU A 835 26.47 26.27 -34.92
C GLU A 835 27.13 25.41 -36.01
N ASN A 836 27.28 25.92 -37.23
CA ASN A 836 28.12 25.34 -38.29
C ASN A 836 27.99 23.80 -38.51
N GLY A 837 26.77 23.26 -38.52
CA GLY A 837 26.56 21.81 -38.73
C GLY A 837 26.85 20.93 -37.51
N THR A 838 27.04 21.55 -36.34
CA THR A 838 27.22 20.91 -35.04
C THR A 838 26.08 21.32 -34.09
N THR A 839 25.66 20.39 -33.24
CA THR A 839 24.79 20.66 -32.08
C THR A 839 25.62 20.41 -30.82
N ILE A 840 25.95 21.48 -30.09
CA ILE A 840 26.69 21.39 -28.83
C ILE A 840 25.69 21.21 -27.70
N MET A 841 25.77 20.09 -26.99
CA MET A 841 25.12 19.90 -25.70
C MET A 841 26.05 20.42 -24.61
N ARG A 842 25.70 21.56 -24.00
CA ARG A 842 26.43 22.17 -22.90
C ARG A 842 25.81 21.77 -21.57
N VAL A 843 26.64 21.30 -20.64
CA VAL A 843 26.27 20.93 -19.27
C VAL A 843 26.92 21.92 -18.32
N ASN A 844 26.11 22.78 -17.72
CA ASN A 844 26.57 23.82 -16.80
C ASN A 844 26.60 23.27 -15.37
N LEU A 845 27.79 23.18 -14.80
CA LEU A 845 27.99 22.86 -13.38
C LEU A 845 27.86 24.13 -12.54
N ILE A 846 28.41 25.25 -13.02
CA ILE A 846 28.26 26.58 -12.43
C ILE A 846 27.91 27.55 -13.55
N SER A 847 26.75 28.20 -13.46
CA SER A 847 26.27 29.24 -14.38
C SER A 847 26.03 30.59 -13.71
N SER A 848 26.38 30.72 -12.42
CA SER A 848 26.30 31.96 -11.65
C SER A 848 27.57 32.18 -10.86
N ARG A 849 28.09 33.42 -10.87
CA ARG A 849 29.32 33.80 -10.18
C ARG A 849 29.24 33.46 -8.69
N MET A 850 30.28 32.79 -8.17
CA MET A 850 30.36 32.40 -6.76
C MET A 850 31.81 32.34 -6.26
N LEU A 851 31.98 32.26 -4.94
CA LEU A 851 33.27 31.95 -4.33
C LEU A 851 33.44 30.43 -4.25
N LEU A 852 34.53 29.92 -4.82
CA LEU A 852 34.97 28.55 -4.69
C LEU A 852 36.08 28.49 -3.62
N ASP A 853 35.72 28.09 -2.41
CA ASP A 853 36.61 28.01 -1.24
C ASP A 853 36.74 26.59 -0.66
N LYS A 854 35.96 25.63 -1.19
CA LYS A 854 35.95 24.21 -0.83
C LYS A 854 36.01 23.33 -2.09
N PRO A 855 36.46 22.06 -1.97
CA PRO A 855 36.36 21.09 -3.06
C PRO A 855 34.90 20.89 -3.52
N MET A 856 34.66 20.97 -4.84
CA MET A 856 33.38 20.61 -5.46
C MET A 856 33.50 19.24 -6.10
N LYS A 857 32.63 18.31 -5.72
CA LYS A 857 32.61 16.93 -6.23
C LYS A 857 31.45 16.76 -7.21
N TYR A 858 31.72 16.05 -8.30
CA TYR A 858 30.76 15.75 -9.35
C TYR A 858 30.80 14.27 -9.72
N GLU A 859 29.62 13.71 -9.99
CA GLU A 859 29.46 12.36 -10.54
C GLU A 859 28.60 12.44 -11.79
N TYR A 860 29.21 12.14 -12.95
CA TYR A 860 28.52 12.06 -14.23
C TYR A 860 28.84 10.73 -14.88
N ALA A 861 27.83 10.10 -15.47
CA ALA A 861 28.04 8.95 -16.34
C ALA A 861 27.65 9.26 -17.77
N TRP A 862 28.27 8.57 -18.73
CA TRP A 862 27.82 8.59 -20.11
C TRP A 862 27.75 7.19 -20.71
N GLU A 863 26.91 7.06 -21.73
CA GLU A 863 26.75 5.83 -22.49
C GLU A 863 26.31 6.14 -23.92
N ALA A 864 26.94 5.49 -24.89
CA ALA A 864 26.55 5.62 -26.29
C ALA A 864 25.64 4.45 -26.71
N THR A 865 24.69 4.73 -27.60
CA THR A 865 23.75 3.72 -28.09
C THR A 865 24.09 3.30 -29.52
N PRO A 866 23.77 2.06 -29.95
CA PRO A 866 23.04 1.02 -29.21
C PRO A 866 23.86 0.37 -28.09
N VAL A 867 23.18 -0.06 -27.01
CA VAL A 867 23.81 -0.69 -25.84
C VAL A 867 23.91 -2.20 -25.95
N LYS A 868 23.20 -2.78 -26.90
CA LYS A 868 23.23 -4.20 -27.25
C LYS A 868 23.36 -4.38 -28.76
N PRO A 869 23.98 -5.48 -29.21
CA PRO A 869 23.91 -5.86 -30.60
C PRO A 869 22.48 -6.27 -30.94
N GLU A 870 22.11 -6.03 -32.19
CA GLU A 870 20.79 -6.40 -32.69
C GLU A 870 20.58 -7.93 -32.60
N THR A 871 19.42 -8.35 -32.08
CA THR A 871 19.10 -9.77 -31.94
C THR A 871 18.90 -10.44 -33.30
N LYS A 872 19.39 -11.68 -33.44
CA LYS A 872 19.11 -12.54 -34.60
C LYS A 872 17.89 -13.43 -34.41
N ASN A 873 17.26 -13.40 -33.23
CA ASN A 873 16.07 -14.19 -32.94
C ASN A 873 14.80 -13.35 -33.13
N PRO A 874 14.01 -13.56 -34.21
CA PRO A 874 12.81 -12.77 -34.48
C PRO A 874 11.70 -13.00 -33.44
N LYS A 875 11.71 -14.16 -32.74
CA LYS A 875 10.71 -14.44 -31.71
C LYS A 875 10.79 -13.50 -30.51
N LYS A 876 11.89 -12.76 -30.31
CA LYS A 876 11.96 -11.78 -29.20
C LYS A 876 10.92 -10.65 -29.29
N TRP A 877 10.30 -10.44 -30.45
CA TRP A 877 9.14 -9.54 -30.61
C TRP A 877 7.78 -10.22 -30.34
N HIS A 878 7.76 -11.51 -30.00
CA HIS A 878 6.55 -12.26 -29.68
C HIS A 878 6.35 -12.30 -28.16
N ALA A 879 5.92 -11.16 -27.61
CA ALA A 879 5.68 -10.98 -26.18
C ALA A 879 4.20 -10.78 -25.85
N SER A 880 3.79 -11.29 -24.68
CA SER A 880 2.39 -11.22 -24.23
C SER A 880 2.27 -11.04 -22.72
N TYR A 881 1.15 -10.47 -22.28
CA TYR A 881 0.74 -10.39 -20.88
C TYR A 881 0.10 -11.66 -20.32
N PHE A 882 0.03 -12.72 -21.13
CA PHE A 882 -0.52 -14.01 -20.73
C PHE A 882 0.26 -15.16 -21.35
N ALA A 883 0.72 -16.10 -20.53
CA ALA A 883 1.50 -17.26 -20.97
C ALA A 883 0.65 -18.44 -21.47
N ALA A 884 -0.65 -18.51 -21.10
CA ALA A 884 -1.53 -19.63 -21.44
C ALA A 884 -2.81 -19.22 -22.15
N TRP A 885 -2.73 -19.22 -23.47
CA TRP A 885 -3.81 -18.91 -24.40
C TRP A 885 -4.07 -20.09 -25.35
N PRO A 886 -4.87 -19.97 -26.45
CA PRO A 886 -5.04 -21.07 -27.38
C PRO A 886 -3.69 -21.65 -27.84
N GLU A 887 -3.64 -22.96 -28.04
CA GLU A 887 -2.39 -23.70 -28.27
C GLU A 887 -1.52 -23.10 -29.40
N ASP A 888 -2.13 -22.68 -30.49
CA ASP A 888 -1.41 -22.13 -31.64
C ASP A 888 -0.73 -20.78 -31.36
N PHE A 889 -1.28 -19.99 -30.45
CA PHE A 889 -0.65 -18.75 -29.99
C PHE A 889 0.57 -19.06 -29.12
N SER A 890 0.41 -19.95 -28.12
CA SER A 890 1.49 -20.35 -27.24
C SER A 890 2.68 -20.94 -28.01
N LYS A 891 2.46 -21.72 -29.08
CA LYS A 891 3.54 -22.26 -29.95
C LYS A 891 4.48 -21.20 -30.57
N ARG A 892 4.00 -19.95 -30.73
CA ARG A 892 4.75 -18.85 -31.35
C ARG A 892 5.28 -17.85 -30.34
N LEU A 893 4.75 -17.88 -29.12
CA LEU A 893 5.10 -16.95 -28.06
C LEU A 893 6.50 -17.22 -27.52
N TYR A 894 7.34 -16.18 -27.45
CA TYR A 894 8.65 -16.27 -26.82
C TYR A 894 8.55 -16.14 -25.30
N VAL A 895 7.85 -15.10 -24.83
CA VAL A 895 7.68 -14.83 -23.41
C VAL A 895 6.24 -14.37 -23.10
N GLY A 896 5.66 -14.96 -22.06
CA GLY A 896 4.40 -14.52 -21.48
C GLY A 896 4.60 -14.04 -20.04
N ALA A 897 4.33 -12.77 -19.78
CA ALA A 897 4.11 -12.29 -18.42
C ALA A 897 2.83 -12.94 -17.89
N GLN A 898 2.79 -13.31 -16.60
CA GLN A 898 1.58 -13.86 -16.01
C GLN A 898 1.33 -13.22 -14.64
N TYR A 899 0.39 -12.28 -14.61
CA TYR A 899 0.00 -11.57 -13.40
C TYR A 899 -0.72 -12.46 -12.39
N GLY A 900 -0.57 -12.11 -11.12
CA GLY A 900 -1.32 -12.71 -10.01
C GLY A 900 -0.88 -14.12 -9.60
N LEU A 901 0.19 -14.67 -10.20
CA LEU A 901 0.74 -15.97 -9.78
C LEU A 901 1.49 -15.91 -8.45
N ILE A 902 2.13 -14.78 -8.16
CA ILE A 902 3.01 -14.56 -7.01
C ILE A 902 2.61 -13.33 -6.21
N SER A 903 3.21 -13.15 -5.04
CA SER A 903 3.36 -11.83 -4.42
C SER A 903 4.53 -11.10 -5.09
N PRO A 904 4.34 -9.94 -5.74
CA PRO A 904 5.39 -9.31 -6.58
C PRO A 904 6.73 -9.02 -5.89
N SER A 905 6.75 -8.87 -4.57
CA SER A 905 7.97 -8.60 -3.78
C SER A 905 8.12 -9.53 -2.57
N TYR A 906 7.64 -10.78 -2.67
CA TYR A 906 7.85 -11.79 -1.63
C TYR A 906 7.80 -13.20 -2.23
N PRO A 907 8.73 -14.13 -1.88
CA PRO A 907 8.92 -15.42 -2.54
C PRO A 907 7.81 -16.45 -2.24
N LYS A 908 6.55 -16.12 -2.58
CA LYS A 908 5.34 -16.90 -2.32
C LYS A 908 4.46 -16.99 -3.55
N LEU A 909 4.07 -18.21 -3.89
CA LEU A 909 3.02 -18.49 -4.87
C LEU A 909 1.64 -18.18 -4.29
N LYS A 910 0.79 -17.53 -5.08
CA LYS A 910 -0.66 -17.37 -4.82
C LYS A 910 -1.48 -18.50 -5.44
N THR A 911 -0.97 -19.11 -6.52
CA THR A 911 -1.65 -20.18 -7.27
C THR A 911 -0.65 -21.26 -7.67
N PRO A 912 -1.03 -22.55 -7.75
CA PRO A 912 -0.14 -23.59 -8.30
C PRO A 912 0.23 -23.33 -9.76
N VAL A 913 1.52 -23.32 -10.08
CA VAL A 913 2.03 -22.97 -11.42
C VAL A 913 2.53 -24.15 -12.26
N LYS A 914 2.72 -25.34 -11.67
CA LYS A 914 3.34 -26.50 -12.37
C LYS A 914 2.66 -26.86 -13.69
N SER A 915 1.32 -26.89 -13.74
CA SER A 915 0.60 -27.23 -14.98
C SER A 915 0.69 -26.13 -16.03
N LEU A 916 0.74 -24.86 -15.61
CA LEU A 916 0.91 -23.72 -16.51
C LEU A 916 2.30 -23.78 -17.14
N LEU A 917 3.34 -23.90 -16.31
CA LEU A 917 4.74 -23.98 -16.74
C LEU A 917 4.95 -25.18 -17.66
N SER A 918 4.50 -26.37 -17.26
CA SER A 918 4.64 -27.58 -18.10
C SER A 918 3.99 -27.41 -19.48
N LYS A 919 2.81 -26.76 -19.56
CA LYS A 919 2.16 -26.50 -20.85
C LYS A 919 2.94 -25.48 -21.69
N ALA A 920 3.40 -24.39 -21.09
CA ALA A 920 4.19 -23.36 -21.77
C ALA A 920 5.54 -23.91 -22.27
N HIS A 921 6.25 -24.63 -21.40
CA HIS A 921 7.54 -25.25 -21.70
C HIS A 921 7.46 -26.31 -22.81
N LYS A 922 6.34 -27.06 -22.91
CA LYS A 922 6.09 -27.97 -24.04
C LYS A 922 6.16 -27.26 -25.39
N PHE A 923 5.83 -25.97 -25.43
CA PHE A 923 5.86 -25.15 -26.64
C PHE A 923 7.11 -24.27 -26.75
N GLY A 924 8.04 -24.37 -25.80
CA GLY A 924 9.23 -23.51 -25.72
C GLY A 924 8.92 -22.07 -25.28
N THR A 925 7.73 -21.81 -24.73
CA THR A 925 7.34 -20.48 -24.22
C THR A 925 7.92 -20.26 -22.83
N LYS A 926 8.61 -19.14 -22.64
CA LYS A 926 9.08 -18.68 -21.33
C LYS A 926 7.94 -18.04 -20.55
N VAL A 927 7.83 -18.36 -19.27
CA VAL A 927 6.82 -17.78 -18.37
C VAL A 927 7.52 -16.97 -17.29
N VAL A 928 7.15 -15.70 -17.20
CA VAL A 928 7.72 -14.79 -16.22
C VAL A 928 6.63 -14.20 -15.32
N PRO A 929 6.86 -14.18 -13.99
CA PRO A 929 5.93 -13.58 -13.07
C PRO A 929 6.20 -12.08 -12.91
N ASP A 930 5.15 -11.33 -12.58
CA ASP A 930 5.20 -9.88 -12.33
C ASP A 930 5.88 -9.54 -10.99
N ILE A 931 6.95 -8.74 -11.04
CA ILE A 931 7.73 -8.29 -9.89
C ILE A 931 8.02 -6.79 -9.94
N TYR A 932 8.23 -6.19 -8.77
CA TYR A 932 8.54 -4.76 -8.63
C TYR A 932 9.89 -4.57 -7.94
N LEU A 933 10.90 -4.06 -8.65
CA LEU A 933 12.27 -3.94 -8.13
C LEU A 933 12.47 -2.75 -7.18
N CYS A 934 11.54 -1.80 -7.13
CA CYS A 934 11.62 -0.65 -6.24
C CYS A 934 10.39 -0.53 -5.33
N ALA A 935 9.73 -1.65 -4.98
CA ALA A 935 8.52 -1.61 -4.18
C ALA A 935 8.29 -2.84 -3.28
N ALA A 936 8.23 -2.58 -1.97
CA ALA A 936 8.06 -3.62 -0.96
C ALA A 936 6.63 -3.63 -0.41
N GLN A 937 6.09 -4.82 -0.15
CA GLN A 937 4.71 -5.00 0.30
C GLN A 937 4.60 -4.91 1.84
N PHE A 938 3.76 -4.00 2.35
CA PHE A 938 3.65 -3.66 3.79
C PHE A 938 3.37 -4.86 4.71
N GLY A 939 2.66 -5.87 4.20
CA GLY A 939 2.24 -7.04 4.97
C GLY A 939 3.29 -8.15 5.11
N THR A 940 4.45 -8.02 4.47
CA THR A 940 5.50 -9.07 4.49
C THR A 940 6.30 -9.04 5.80
N PRO A 941 6.75 -10.19 6.32
CA PRO A 941 7.58 -10.23 7.53
C PRO A 941 8.82 -9.34 7.44
N GLU A 942 9.48 -9.33 6.28
CA GLU A 942 10.67 -8.54 6.03
C GLU A 942 10.37 -7.05 6.02
N TYR A 943 9.26 -6.60 5.43
CA TYR A 943 8.88 -5.19 5.49
C TYR A 943 8.66 -4.71 6.92
N LYS A 944 8.05 -5.54 7.79
CA LYS A 944 7.84 -5.17 9.20
C LYS A 944 9.16 -4.93 9.95
N LEU A 945 10.24 -5.58 9.54
CA LEU A 945 11.55 -5.46 10.16
C LEU A 945 12.42 -4.39 9.49
N PHE A 946 12.49 -4.40 8.15
CA PHE A 946 13.43 -3.59 7.37
C PHE A 946 12.75 -2.43 6.61
N GLY A 947 11.43 -2.29 6.70
CA GLY A 947 10.68 -1.28 5.95
C GLY A 947 11.19 0.15 6.16
N ARG A 948 11.62 0.51 7.38
CA ARG A 948 12.14 1.86 7.67
C ARG A 948 13.45 2.19 6.94
N GLU A 949 14.33 1.21 6.75
CA GLU A 949 15.57 1.37 6.00
C GLU A 949 15.37 1.19 4.48
N TRP A 950 14.30 0.49 4.07
CA TRP A 950 13.97 0.29 2.66
C TRP A 950 13.21 1.48 2.07
N GLU A 951 12.27 2.06 2.82
CA GLU A 951 11.37 3.12 2.36
C GLU A 951 12.13 4.31 1.76
N SER A 952 11.72 4.76 0.58
CA SER A 952 12.18 6.05 0.03
C SER A 952 11.48 7.22 0.73
N THR A 953 12.16 8.36 0.88
CA THR A 953 11.57 9.61 1.42
C THR A 953 11.64 10.78 0.41
N PRO A 954 10.59 11.62 0.31
CA PRO A 954 9.34 11.59 1.08
C PRO A 954 8.53 10.31 0.80
N ARG A 955 7.91 9.77 1.86
CA ARG A 955 7.23 8.48 1.78
C ARG A 955 6.11 8.55 0.76
N SER A 956 6.17 7.66 -0.22
CA SER A 956 5.08 7.43 -1.15
C SER A 956 4.76 5.94 -1.22
N SER A 957 3.51 5.65 -1.57
CA SER A 957 2.97 4.30 -1.58
C SER A 957 1.84 4.22 -2.58
N TRP A 958 1.63 3.04 -3.16
CA TRP A 958 0.41 2.74 -3.89
C TRP A 958 -0.19 1.44 -3.36
N SER A 959 -1.51 1.42 -3.18
CA SER A 959 -2.22 0.25 -2.64
C SER A 959 -1.57 -0.25 -1.33
N ASN A 960 -1.15 -1.51 -1.26
CA ASN A 960 -0.49 -2.13 -0.11
C ASN A 960 1.04 -2.20 -0.24
N MET A 961 1.64 -1.31 -1.04
CA MET A 961 3.06 -1.29 -1.36
C MET A 961 3.70 0.07 -1.08
N GLY A 962 4.88 0.06 -0.47
CA GLY A 962 5.73 1.23 -0.25
C GLY A 962 6.92 1.19 -1.20
N PHE A 963 7.33 2.35 -1.74
CA PHE A 963 8.53 2.41 -2.57
C PHE A 963 9.78 2.14 -1.76
N ALA A 964 10.64 1.27 -2.29
CA ALA A 964 11.86 0.83 -1.67
C ALA A 964 13.08 1.32 -2.48
N SER A 965 14.08 1.86 -1.78
CA SER A 965 15.29 2.39 -2.41
C SER A 965 16.31 1.30 -2.71
N ALA A 966 16.91 1.35 -3.90
CA ALA A 966 18.04 0.51 -4.26
C ALA A 966 19.31 0.81 -3.43
N ASN A 967 19.36 1.95 -2.73
CA ASN A 967 20.47 2.33 -1.86
C ASN A 967 20.40 1.64 -0.47
N SER A 968 19.40 0.78 -0.26
CA SER A 968 19.19 0.00 0.98
C SER A 968 19.60 -1.47 0.81
N SER A 969 19.25 -2.33 1.77
CA SER A 969 19.43 -3.79 1.67
C SER A 969 18.36 -4.49 0.83
N TYR A 970 17.36 -3.76 0.36
CA TYR A 970 16.26 -4.29 -0.45
C TYR A 970 16.68 -5.02 -1.75
N PRO A 971 17.70 -4.58 -2.51
CA PRO A 971 18.20 -5.31 -3.69
C PRO A 971 18.59 -6.75 -3.41
N ASP A 972 19.22 -7.01 -2.26
CA ASP A 972 19.62 -8.36 -1.87
C ASP A 972 18.40 -9.26 -1.63
N PHE A 973 17.40 -8.73 -0.92
CA PHE A 973 16.13 -9.42 -0.71
C PHE A 973 15.39 -9.70 -2.02
N MET A 974 15.39 -8.74 -2.96
CA MET A 974 14.76 -8.91 -4.27
C MET A 974 15.47 -9.94 -5.14
N LEU A 975 16.79 -9.93 -5.20
CA LEU A 975 17.56 -10.94 -5.95
C LEU A 975 17.38 -12.35 -5.36
N HIS A 976 17.30 -12.47 -4.03
CA HIS A 976 16.95 -13.72 -3.37
C HIS A 976 15.53 -14.19 -3.73
N THR A 977 14.58 -13.25 -3.80
CA THR A 977 13.20 -13.50 -4.20
C THR A 977 13.12 -14.02 -5.64
N VAL A 978 13.83 -13.39 -6.57
CA VAL A 978 13.95 -13.86 -7.97
C VAL A 978 14.59 -15.24 -8.04
N LYS A 979 15.67 -15.48 -7.29
CA LYS A 979 16.31 -16.80 -7.21
C LYS A 979 15.30 -17.87 -6.78
N CYS A 980 14.46 -17.59 -5.78
CA CYS A 980 13.39 -18.49 -5.38
C CYS A 980 12.37 -18.74 -6.52
N TYR A 981 11.96 -17.71 -7.25
CA TYR A 981 11.03 -17.90 -8.36
C TYR A 981 11.58 -18.81 -9.47
N VAL A 982 12.85 -18.61 -9.83
CA VAL A 982 13.51 -19.41 -10.85
C VAL A 982 13.77 -20.84 -10.35
N GLU A 983 14.52 -20.98 -9.26
CA GLU A 983 15.04 -22.30 -8.83
C GLU A 983 13.98 -23.14 -8.11
N LYS A 984 13.09 -22.52 -7.31
CA LYS A 984 12.10 -23.26 -6.51
C LYS A 984 10.77 -23.44 -7.26
N PHE A 985 10.33 -22.43 -8.00
CA PHE A 985 9.02 -22.48 -8.67
C PHE A 985 9.09 -22.80 -10.16
N GLY A 986 10.27 -22.69 -10.79
CA GLY A 986 10.49 -23.07 -12.19
C GLY A 986 10.06 -22.01 -13.20
N PHE A 987 10.03 -20.73 -12.80
CA PHE A 987 9.86 -19.62 -13.74
C PHE A 987 11.11 -19.38 -14.57
N ASP A 988 10.94 -18.82 -15.76
CA ASP A 988 12.04 -18.64 -16.73
C ASP A 988 12.69 -17.25 -16.64
N GLY A 989 12.44 -16.50 -15.56
CA GLY A 989 12.90 -15.12 -15.40
C GLY A 989 11.84 -14.26 -14.73
N VAL A 990 11.74 -13.00 -15.14
CA VAL A 990 10.91 -11.99 -14.47
C VAL A 990 10.27 -11.00 -15.46
N TYR A 991 9.04 -10.57 -15.14
CA TYR A 991 8.44 -9.39 -15.74
C TYR A 991 8.60 -8.23 -14.77
N LEU A 992 9.21 -7.13 -15.24
CA LEU A 992 9.51 -5.97 -14.42
C LEU A 992 8.47 -4.88 -14.67
N ASP A 993 7.76 -4.50 -13.63
CA ASP A 993 6.90 -3.31 -13.61
C ASP A 993 7.30 -2.47 -12.39
N VAL A 994 6.91 -1.20 -12.33
CA VAL A 994 7.23 -0.30 -11.19
C VAL A 994 8.67 -0.51 -10.70
N SER A 995 9.64 -0.36 -11.61
CA SER A 995 11.05 -0.70 -11.43
C SER A 995 11.96 0.44 -11.94
N VAL A 996 11.59 1.68 -11.61
CA VAL A 996 12.26 2.91 -12.07
C VAL A 996 13.06 3.55 -10.93
N PRO A 997 13.94 4.54 -11.21
CA PRO A 997 14.63 5.28 -10.16
C PRO A 997 13.62 5.98 -9.24
N ILE A 998 13.81 5.81 -7.93
CA ILE A 998 13.01 6.48 -6.90
C ILE A 998 13.97 7.33 -6.07
N ALA A 999 13.83 8.65 -6.17
CA ALA A 999 14.63 9.55 -5.37
C ALA A 999 14.30 9.40 -3.88
N SER A 1000 15.34 9.48 -3.06
CA SER A 1000 15.21 9.35 -1.62
C SER A 1000 16.20 10.25 -0.90
N ASP A 1001 15.74 10.88 0.17
CA ASP A 1001 16.56 11.57 1.17
C ASP A 1001 16.59 10.83 2.52
N ASN A 1002 16.28 9.53 2.55
CA ASN A 1002 16.12 8.82 3.81
C ASN A 1002 17.47 8.67 4.52
N PRO A 1003 17.62 9.16 5.77
CA PRO A 1003 18.88 9.12 6.49
C PRO A 1003 19.33 7.70 6.88
N TYR A 1004 18.46 6.70 6.78
CA TYR A 1004 18.75 5.32 7.17
C TYR A 1004 19.45 4.50 6.08
N HIS A 1005 19.55 5.01 4.85
CA HIS A 1005 20.26 4.37 3.75
C HIS A 1005 21.09 5.39 2.96
N ASP A 1006 21.87 4.93 1.99
CA ASP A 1006 22.95 5.76 1.39
C ASP A 1006 22.42 6.62 0.22
N ALA A 1007 21.28 7.30 0.40
CA ALA A 1007 20.70 8.19 -0.61
C ALA A 1007 20.61 9.63 -0.10
N GLY A 1008 20.81 10.61 -0.97
CA GLY A 1008 20.72 12.05 -0.70
C GLY A 1008 21.96 12.65 0.00
N TYR A 1009 22.05 13.98 -0.03
CA TYR A 1009 23.17 14.77 0.46
C TYR A 1009 22.67 15.89 1.40
N THR A 1010 23.59 16.55 2.11
CA THR A 1010 23.27 17.69 2.99
C THR A 1010 23.94 18.94 2.45
N ASP A 1011 23.16 20.01 2.25
CA ASP A 1011 23.68 21.28 1.78
C ASP A 1011 24.35 22.12 2.89
N GLU A 1012 24.81 23.31 2.53
CA GLU A 1012 25.50 24.22 3.45
C GLU A 1012 24.58 24.79 4.55
N ASP A 1013 23.25 24.77 4.35
CA ASP A 1013 22.24 25.19 5.32
C ASP A 1013 21.85 24.05 6.28
N GLY A 1014 22.45 22.87 6.13
CA GLY A 1014 22.12 21.67 6.90
C GLY A 1014 20.83 20.99 6.43
N LYS A 1015 20.24 21.42 5.30
CA LYS A 1015 19.07 20.79 4.72
C LYS A 1015 19.49 19.57 3.92
N ARG A 1016 18.76 18.47 4.13
CA ARG A 1016 18.95 17.23 3.40
C ARG A 1016 18.18 17.26 2.08
N HIS A 1017 18.84 16.87 1.00
CA HIS A 1017 18.28 16.77 -0.35
C HIS A 1017 18.37 15.33 -0.85
N PRO A 1018 17.42 14.90 -1.69
CA PRO A 1018 17.39 13.54 -2.21
C PRO A 1018 18.38 13.33 -3.36
N THR A 1019 18.74 12.07 -3.60
CA THR A 1019 19.43 11.61 -4.83
C THR A 1019 18.56 10.60 -5.55
N ALA A 1020 18.67 10.49 -6.88
CA ALA A 1020 17.85 9.60 -7.71
C ALA A 1020 18.11 8.09 -7.52
N GLY A 1021 19.31 7.70 -7.04
CA GLY A 1021 19.66 6.28 -6.83
C GLY A 1021 19.89 5.47 -8.12
N LEU A 1022 20.29 6.13 -9.22
CA LEU A 1022 20.55 5.52 -10.52
C LEU A 1022 21.59 4.41 -10.47
N TRP A 1023 22.72 4.62 -9.79
CA TRP A 1023 23.87 3.72 -9.80
C TRP A 1023 23.54 2.39 -9.11
N LYS A 1024 22.85 2.46 -7.96
CA LYS A 1024 22.45 1.26 -7.23
C LYS A 1024 21.31 0.52 -7.92
N LEU A 1025 20.39 1.22 -8.57
CA LEU A 1025 19.36 0.57 -9.38
C LEU A 1025 19.98 -0.14 -10.59
N ARG A 1026 20.88 0.54 -11.32
CA ARG A 1026 21.65 -0.05 -12.41
C ARG A 1026 22.38 -1.32 -11.96
N GLU A 1027 23.04 -1.27 -10.82
CA GLU A 1027 23.71 -2.45 -10.24
C GLU A 1027 22.74 -3.59 -9.95
N LEU A 1028 21.54 -3.32 -9.43
CA LEU A 1028 20.49 -4.33 -9.23
C LEU A 1028 20.08 -4.98 -10.57
N TYR A 1029 19.87 -4.18 -11.62
CA TYR A 1029 19.57 -4.69 -12.96
C TYR A 1029 20.73 -5.52 -13.54
N LYS A 1030 21.97 -5.06 -13.40
CA LYS A 1030 23.18 -5.79 -13.84
C LYS A 1030 23.32 -7.13 -13.12
N ARG A 1031 23.13 -7.16 -11.80
CA ARG A 1031 23.13 -8.39 -10.99
C ARG A 1031 22.02 -9.34 -11.42
N LEU A 1032 20.80 -8.83 -11.62
CA LEU A 1032 19.67 -9.62 -12.10
C LEU A 1032 19.96 -10.24 -13.48
N TYR A 1033 20.47 -9.45 -14.42
CA TYR A 1033 20.84 -9.91 -15.76
C TYR A 1033 21.92 -10.98 -15.70
N THR A 1034 22.99 -10.71 -14.95
CA THR A 1034 24.10 -11.65 -14.77
C THR A 1034 23.61 -12.96 -14.15
N TYR A 1035 22.76 -12.91 -13.13
CA TYR A 1035 22.17 -14.10 -12.53
C TYR A 1035 21.36 -14.92 -13.55
N LEU A 1036 20.58 -14.29 -14.43
CA LEU A 1036 19.72 -14.99 -15.39
C LEU A 1036 20.43 -15.48 -16.66
N HIS A 1037 21.59 -14.92 -16.99
CA HIS A 1037 22.29 -15.14 -18.27
C HIS A 1037 23.70 -15.74 -18.13
N THR A 1038 24.08 -16.15 -16.92
CA THR A 1038 25.36 -16.85 -16.68
C THR A 1038 25.12 -18.25 -16.09
N GLU A 1039 26.18 -19.05 -16.04
CA GLU A 1039 26.17 -20.41 -15.45
C GLU A 1039 25.17 -21.37 -16.12
N GLY A 1040 24.96 -21.24 -17.43
CA GLY A 1040 24.07 -22.13 -18.20
C GLY A 1040 22.59 -21.86 -18.02
N LYS A 1041 22.20 -20.76 -17.36
CA LYS A 1041 20.81 -20.30 -17.29
C LYS A 1041 20.44 -19.59 -18.60
N ASP A 1042 19.20 -19.81 -19.04
CA ASP A 1042 18.57 -19.16 -20.20
C ASP A 1042 17.33 -18.42 -19.72
N GLY A 1043 17.54 -17.42 -18.85
CA GLY A 1043 16.46 -16.61 -18.30
C GLY A 1043 15.95 -15.54 -19.28
N VAL A 1044 14.85 -14.88 -18.94
CA VAL A 1044 14.35 -13.71 -19.67
C VAL A 1044 13.91 -12.60 -18.73
N ILE A 1045 14.36 -11.38 -19.00
CA ILE A 1045 13.87 -10.16 -18.36
C ILE A 1045 12.96 -9.45 -19.36
N PHE A 1046 11.66 -9.52 -19.11
CA PHE A 1046 10.65 -8.78 -19.86
C PHE A 1046 10.27 -7.52 -19.09
N ALA A 1047 10.71 -6.35 -19.52
CA ALA A 1047 10.52 -5.12 -18.77
C ALA A 1047 9.43 -4.23 -19.38
N HIS A 1048 8.56 -3.71 -18.51
CA HIS A 1048 7.64 -2.63 -18.82
C HIS A 1048 8.24 -1.31 -18.35
N ALA A 1049 8.89 -0.63 -19.28
CA ALA A 1049 9.61 0.60 -19.01
C ALA A 1049 9.84 1.37 -20.31
N ALA A 1050 9.90 2.71 -20.20
CA ALA A 1050 10.51 3.52 -21.24
C ALA A 1050 12.00 3.16 -21.39
N ALA A 1051 12.61 3.48 -22.54
CA ALA A 1051 14.03 3.27 -22.73
C ALA A 1051 14.85 4.18 -21.80
N ARG A 1052 15.54 3.58 -20.84
CA ARG A 1052 16.33 4.23 -19.79
C ARG A 1052 17.73 3.68 -19.78
N LEU A 1053 18.74 4.49 -20.09
CA LEU A 1053 20.08 3.94 -20.32
C LEU A 1053 20.73 3.34 -19.07
N GLU A 1054 20.33 3.81 -17.90
CA GLU A 1054 20.76 3.22 -16.63
C GLU A 1054 20.43 1.71 -16.50
N PHE A 1055 19.44 1.17 -17.23
CA PHE A 1055 19.10 -0.26 -17.13
C PHE A 1055 18.59 -0.94 -18.41
N VAL A 1056 18.33 -0.22 -19.50
CA VAL A 1056 17.74 -0.77 -20.74
C VAL A 1056 18.59 -1.89 -21.31
N GLY A 1057 19.91 -1.75 -21.22
CA GLY A 1057 20.88 -2.76 -21.62
C GLY A 1057 20.68 -4.07 -20.86
N PHE A 1058 20.18 -4.06 -19.63
CA PHE A 1058 19.97 -5.25 -18.79
C PHE A 1058 18.56 -5.83 -18.92
N THR A 1059 17.91 -5.67 -20.06
CA THR A 1059 16.60 -6.28 -20.38
C THR A 1059 16.68 -7.12 -21.67
N ASP A 1060 15.82 -8.13 -21.81
CA ASP A 1060 15.80 -8.99 -23.01
C ASP A 1060 14.70 -8.63 -24.00
N VAL A 1061 13.57 -8.15 -23.46
CA VAL A 1061 12.40 -7.66 -24.18
C VAL A 1061 11.86 -6.46 -23.43
N LEU A 1062 11.54 -5.39 -24.14
CA LEU A 1062 10.87 -4.21 -23.60
C LEU A 1062 9.44 -4.11 -24.09
N THR A 1063 8.59 -3.50 -23.29
CA THR A 1063 7.29 -3.00 -23.71
C THR A 1063 7.04 -1.61 -23.14
N ALA A 1064 6.50 -0.72 -23.97
CA ALA A 1064 6.22 0.68 -23.63
C ALA A 1064 5.14 1.26 -24.55
N GLY A 1065 4.59 2.42 -24.19
CA GLY A 1065 3.51 3.09 -24.92
C GLY A 1065 2.17 3.12 -24.17
N GLU A 1066 2.13 2.62 -22.93
CA GLU A 1066 0.94 2.65 -22.05
C GLU A 1066 0.34 4.05 -21.91
N ASP A 1067 1.21 5.04 -21.86
CA ASP A 1067 0.93 6.46 -21.63
C ASP A 1067 0.09 7.09 -22.74
N TRP A 1068 0.09 6.53 -23.95
CA TRP A 1068 -0.84 6.91 -25.02
C TRP A 1068 -2.27 6.41 -24.78
N GLY A 1069 -2.44 5.41 -23.93
CA GLY A 1069 -3.71 4.83 -23.52
C GLY A 1069 -4.49 5.59 -22.45
N ALA A 1070 -3.87 6.60 -21.82
CA ALA A 1070 -4.58 7.47 -20.88
C ALA A 1070 -5.57 8.40 -21.59
N GLU A 1071 -5.50 8.52 -22.92
CA GLU A 1071 -6.26 9.50 -23.70
C GLU A 1071 -7.73 9.16 -23.93
N ARG A 1072 -8.19 7.95 -23.52
CA ARG A 1072 -9.56 7.38 -23.41
C ARG A 1072 -10.56 7.57 -24.56
N GLU A 1073 -10.59 8.72 -25.22
CA GLU A 1073 -11.50 9.15 -26.29
C GLU A 1073 -10.77 9.45 -27.62
N LYS A 1074 -9.44 9.58 -27.63
CA LYS A 1074 -8.69 10.19 -28.75
C LYS A 1074 -7.85 9.27 -29.64
N HIS A 1075 -7.98 7.93 -29.55
CA HIS A 1075 -7.42 6.96 -30.53
C HIS A 1075 -6.01 7.29 -31.10
N TYR A 1076 -5.00 7.48 -30.23
CA TYR A 1076 -3.62 7.83 -30.62
C TYR A 1076 -3.48 9.05 -31.56
N SER A 1077 -4.49 9.94 -31.62
CA SER A 1077 -4.53 11.09 -32.55
C SER A 1077 -3.44 12.12 -32.41
N ARG A 1078 -2.64 12.01 -31.35
CA ARG A 1078 -1.49 12.87 -31.12
C ARG A 1078 -0.16 12.19 -31.37
N LEU A 1079 -0.15 10.88 -31.57
CA LEU A 1079 1.05 10.13 -31.88
C LEU A 1079 1.33 10.31 -33.38
N SER A 1080 2.29 11.17 -33.72
CA SER A 1080 2.78 11.30 -35.09
C SER A 1080 3.81 10.21 -35.41
N PRO A 1081 4.06 9.93 -36.70
CA PRO A 1081 5.13 9.01 -37.10
C PRO A 1081 6.50 9.39 -36.51
N ASP A 1082 6.81 10.68 -36.45
CA ASP A 1082 8.10 11.14 -35.92
C ASP A 1082 8.20 11.05 -34.39
N MET A 1083 7.09 11.25 -33.67
CA MET A 1083 7.05 10.97 -32.23
C MET A 1083 7.23 9.47 -31.96
N PHE A 1084 6.66 8.62 -32.82
CA PHE A 1084 6.86 7.18 -32.77
C PHE A 1084 8.34 6.82 -32.97
N ARG A 1085 9.01 7.40 -33.97
CA ARG A 1085 10.45 7.20 -34.21
C ARG A 1085 11.31 7.60 -33.02
N ALA A 1086 11.07 8.79 -32.47
CA ALA A 1086 11.88 9.35 -31.38
C ALA A 1086 11.72 8.59 -30.05
N LYS A 1087 10.53 8.06 -29.77
CA LYS A 1087 10.18 7.52 -28.44
C LYS A 1087 9.89 6.03 -28.42
N GLU A 1088 9.28 5.48 -29.47
CA GLU A 1088 8.68 4.14 -29.45
C GLU A 1088 9.40 3.10 -30.34
N MET A 1089 10.40 3.49 -31.14
CA MET A 1089 11.07 2.57 -32.06
C MET A 1089 12.06 1.61 -31.36
N TYR A 1090 12.70 2.06 -30.29
CA TYR A 1090 13.69 1.33 -29.46
C TYR A 1090 14.92 0.73 -30.17
N ILE A 1091 14.98 0.74 -31.51
CA ILE A 1091 16.12 0.26 -32.28
C ILE A 1091 17.41 1.03 -31.94
N GLN A 1092 17.28 2.28 -31.48
CA GLN A 1092 18.40 3.10 -31.03
C GLN A 1092 19.21 2.45 -29.90
N TYR A 1093 18.59 1.58 -29.10
CA TYR A 1093 19.20 0.93 -27.93
C TYR A 1093 19.72 -0.48 -28.24
N GLY A 1094 19.31 -1.08 -29.36
CA GLY A 1094 19.63 -2.47 -29.70
C GLY A 1094 18.90 -3.50 -28.85
N VAL A 1095 17.82 -3.11 -28.15
CA VAL A 1095 17.01 -4.01 -27.33
C VAL A 1095 15.68 -4.29 -28.04
N PRO A 1096 15.26 -5.57 -28.19
CA PRO A 1096 13.96 -5.89 -28.75
C PRO A 1096 12.84 -5.27 -27.94
N ALA A 1097 11.92 -4.60 -28.60
CA ALA A 1097 10.80 -3.93 -27.96
C ALA A 1097 9.48 -4.28 -28.64
N THR A 1098 8.40 -4.13 -27.88
CA THR A 1098 7.04 -4.27 -28.37
C THR A 1098 6.21 -3.06 -27.95
N PHE A 1099 5.22 -2.68 -28.76
CA PHE A 1099 4.36 -1.54 -28.45
C PHE A 1099 3.23 -1.97 -27.52
N TYR A 1100 3.16 -1.37 -26.34
CA TYR A 1100 2.08 -1.57 -25.40
C TYR A 1100 0.87 -0.71 -25.77
N SER A 1101 -0.12 -1.33 -26.41
CA SER A 1101 -1.41 -0.71 -26.61
C SER A 1101 -2.33 -0.96 -25.40
N PHE A 1102 -2.48 0.02 -24.50
CA PHE A 1102 -3.31 -0.09 -23.29
C PHE A 1102 -4.80 -0.41 -23.55
N HIS A 1103 -5.29 -0.12 -24.77
CA HIS A 1103 -6.69 -0.30 -25.20
C HIS A 1103 -6.89 -1.53 -26.09
N GLN A 1104 -6.52 -2.71 -25.60
CA GLN A 1104 -6.76 -3.93 -26.36
C GLN A 1104 -8.24 -4.34 -26.33
N TYR A 1105 -8.75 -4.46 -27.56
CA TYR A 1105 -9.89 -5.14 -28.17
C TYR A 1105 -11.18 -5.49 -27.40
N ALA A 1106 -11.25 -5.47 -26.05
CA ALA A 1106 -12.50 -5.71 -25.33
C ALA A 1106 -12.56 -5.33 -23.83
N TRP A 1107 -11.46 -5.11 -23.10
CA TRP A 1107 -11.50 -5.28 -21.63
C TRP A 1107 -11.63 -4.00 -20.79
N ARG A 1108 -11.41 -2.80 -21.36
CA ARG A 1108 -11.41 -1.54 -20.58
C ARG A 1108 -12.08 -0.32 -21.24
N VAL A 1109 -12.64 -0.41 -22.44
CA VAL A 1109 -13.18 0.78 -23.16
C VAL A 1109 -14.40 0.46 -24.00
N ASN A 1110 -15.29 1.45 -24.17
CA ASN A 1110 -16.46 1.38 -25.05
C ASN A 1110 -16.10 1.38 -26.56
N ASN A 1111 -14.91 1.86 -26.95
CA ASN A 1111 -14.41 1.92 -28.34
C ASN A 1111 -13.00 1.31 -28.45
N PRO A 1112 -12.85 0.00 -28.68
CA PRO A 1112 -11.54 -0.64 -28.85
C PRO A 1112 -10.82 -0.20 -30.14
N VAL A 1113 -9.49 -0.10 -30.09
CA VAL A 1113 -8.63 0.13 -31.27
C VAL A 1113 -8.43 -1.17 -32.03
N SER A 1114 -8.45 -1.14 -33.37
CA SER A 1114 -8.29 -2.35 -34.20
C SER A 1114 -6.83 -2.83 -34.30
N LEU A 1115 -6.61 -4.11 -34.65
CA LEU A 1115 -5.26 -4.64 -34.79
C LEU A 1115 -4.54 -3.99 -35.97
N ASP A 1116 -5.25 -3.77 -37.07
CA ASP A 1116 -4.76 -3.05 -38.24
C ASP A 1116 -4.28 -1.64 -37.88
N GLU A 1117 -5.02 -0.92 -37.03
CA GLU A 1117 -4.62 0.41 -36.58
C GLU A 1117 -3.38 0.40 -35.69
N ILE A 1118 -3.12 -0.67 -34.95
CA ILE A 1118 -1.87 -0.80 -34.20
C ILE A 1118 -0.73 -1.21 -35.14
N LEU A 1119 -0.95 -2.18 -36.02
CA LEU A 1119 0.08 -2.69 -36.94
C LEU A 1119 0.51 -1.65 -37.98
N MET A 1120 -0.41 -0.78 -38.43
CA MET A 1120 -0.06 0.34 -39.31
C MET A 1120 0.87 1.34 -38.62
N MET A 1121 0.87 1.41 -37.29
CA MET A 1121 1.83 2.24 -36.55
C MET A 1121 3.14 1.49 -36.32
N THR A 1122 3.08 0.22 -35.90
CA THR A 1122 4.26 -0.52 -35.45
C THR A 1122 5.11 -1.08 -36.60
N LEU A 1123 4.51 -1.71 -37.61
CA LEU A 1123 5.27 -2.42 -38.66
C LEU A 1123 6.10 -1.50 -39.58
N PRO A 1124 5.64 -0.30 -39.97
CA PRO A 1124 6.48 0.65 -40.70
C PRO A 1124 7.67 1.18 -39.92
N HIS A 1125 7.74 0.91 -38.61
CA HIS A 1125 8.81 1.29 -37.69
C HIS A 1125 9.58 0.07 -37.14
N ARG A 1126 9.44 -1.12 -37.75
CA ARG A 1126 10.10 -2.37 -37.32
C ARG A 1126 9.79 -2.76 -35.88
N LEU A 1127 8.52 -2.66 -35.52
CA LEU A 1127 8.01 -3.00 -34.20
C LEU A 1127 6.76 -3.88 -34.31
N LEU A 1128 6.49 -4.67 -33.27
CA LEU A 1128 5.27 -5.47 -33.13
C LEU A 1128 4.55 -5.11 -31.82
N PRO A 1129 3.22 -5.25 -31.75
CA PRO A 1129 2.50 -4.98 -30.51
C PRO A 1129 2.68 -6.08 -29.47
N THR A 1130 2.72 -5.71 -28.21
CA THR A 1130 2.54 -6.65 -27.10
C THR A 1130 1.09 -7.13 -27.11
N ILE A 1131 0.84 -8.42 -26.85
CA ILE A 1131 -0.53 -8.97 -26.91
C ILE A 1131 -1.09 -9.24 -25.50
N GLY A 1132 -2.29 -8.74 -25.25
CA GLY A 1132 -2.97 -8.68 -23.96
C GLY A 1132 -4.45 -9.13 -23.96
N ASP A 1133 -5.07 -9.45 -25.12
CA ASP A 1133 -6.31 -10.21 -25.13
C ASP A 1133 -6.45 -11.27 -26.26
N LYS A 1134 -7.55 -12.04 -26.17
CA LYS A 1134 -7.87 -13.14 -27.10
C LYS A 1134 -8.13 -12.72 -28.54
N VAL A 1135 -8.57 -11.50 -28.80
CA VAL A 1135 -8.83 -11.00 -30.15
C VAL A 1135 -7.48 -10.74 -30.83
N GLY A 1136 -6.60 -10.00 -30.15
CA GLY A 1136 -5.22 -9.80 -30.59
C GLY A 1136 -4.49 -11.14 -30.79
N ALA A 1137 -4.66 -12.09 -29.85
CA ALA A 1137 -4.06 -13.43 -29.91
C ALA A 1137 -4.33 -14.18 -31.22
N LYS A 1138 -5.54 -14.06 -31.76
CA LYS A 1138 -5.95 -14.74 -32.99
C LYS A 1138 -5.48 -13.98 -34.22
N GLY A 1139 -5.61 -12.64 -34.20
CA GLY A 1139 -5.28 -11.79 -35.34
C GLY A 1139 -3.78 -11.68 -35.62
N ILE A 1140 -2.93 -11.78 -34.59
CA ILE A 1140 -1.48 -11.57 -34.74
C ILE A 1140 -0.74 -12.76 -35.32
N ILE A 1141 -1.25 -14.00 -35.17
CA ILE A 1141 -0.54 -15.23 -35.56
C ILE A 1141 -0.07 -15.20 -37.03
N PRO A 1142 -0.93 -14.86 -38.03
CA PRO A 1142 -0.47 -14.78 -39.42
C PRO A 1142 0.60 -13.72 -39.66
N ILE A 1143 0.57 -12.63 -38.89
CA ILE A 1143 1.56 -11.55 -38.96
C ILE A 1143 2.89 -12.03 -38.38
N TRP A 1144 2.90 -12.70 -37.23
CA TRP A 1144 4.10 -13.32 -36.68
C TRP A 1144 4.72 -14.35 -37.64
N ASP A 1145 3.90 -15.27 -38.18
CA ASP A 1145 4.37 -16.29 -39.14
C ASP A 1145 4.95 -15.68 -40.43
N LEU A 1146 4.42 -14.51 -40.85
CA LEU A 1146 4.97 -13.74 -41.95
C LEU A 1146 6.28 -13.07 -41.54
N MET A 1147 6.27 -12.26 -40.48
CA MET A 1147 7.40 -11.41 -40.10
C MET A 1147 8.59 -12.19 -39.56
N ASP A 1148 8.42 -13.40 -39.01
CA ASP A 1148 9.51 -14.29 -38.61
C ASP A 1148 10.53 -14.54 -39.73
N LYS A 1149 10.08 -14.50 -40.99
CA LYS A 1149 10.91 -14.73 -42.18
C LYS A 1149 11.70 -13.50 -42.64
N TRP A 1150 11.42 -12.32 -42.07
CA TRP A 1150 11.93 -11.03 -42.53
C TRP A 1150 12.60 -10.21 -41.42
N PHE A 1151 12.04 -10.18 -40.20
CA PHE A 1151 12.42 -9.22 -39.15
C PHE A 1151 13.90 -9.19 -38.80
N THR A 1152 14.61 -10.32 -38.89
CA THR A 1152 16.04 -10.44 -38.56
C THR A 1152 16.91 -10.90 -39.73
N SER A 1153 16.30 -11.20 -40.87
CA SER A 1153 16.93 -11.79 -42.07
C SER A 1153 16.89 -10.88 -43.29
N SER A 1154 16.41 -9.64 -43.13
CA SER A 1154 16.29 -8.64 -44.18
C SER A 1154 16.85 -7.29 -43.70
N ASP A 1155 17.27 -6.48 -44.65
CA ASP A 1155 17.64 -5.09 -44.41
C ASP A 1155 16.37 -4.25 -44.34
N PHE A 1156 16.17 -3.57 -43.21
CA PHE A 1156 15.03 -2.67 -43.04
C PHE A 1156 15.35 -1.29 -43.63
N ILE A 1157 14.63 -0.93 -44.69
CA ILE A 1157 14.70 0.38 -45.36
C ILE A 1157 13.43 1.17 -44.97
N PRO A 1158 13.55 2.13 -44.05
CA PRO A 1158 12.38 2.85 -43.56
C PRO A 1158 11.87 3.90 -44.55
N TYR A 1159 10.59 4.30 -44.42
CA TYR A 1159 9.97 5.32 -45.28
C TYR A 1159 10.67 6.68 -45.26
N TRP A 1160 11.40 6.99 -44.18
CA TRP A 1160 12.14 8.24 -44.01
C TRP A 1160 13.54 8.20 -44.61
N ASP A 1161 14.00 7.03 -45.10
CA ASP A 1161 15.28 6.97 -45.81
C ASP A 1161 15.14 7.65 -47.18
N PRO A 1162 15.92 8.71 -47.48
CA PRO A 1162 15.87 9.36 -48.77
C PRO A 1162 16.19 8.40 -49.93
N LYS A 1163 16.97 7.35 -49.68
CA LYS A 1163 17.35 6.30 -50.63
C LYS A 1163 16.33 5.16 -50.72
N SER A 1164 15.18 5.25 -50.05
CA SER A 1164 14.13 4.25 -50.17
C SER A 1164 13.75 4.04 -51.65
N PRO A 1165 13.72 2.78 -52.14
CA PRO A 1165 13.32 2.46 -53.50
C PRO A 1165 11.81 2.60 -53.70
N VAL A 1166 11.07 3.04 -52.68
CA VAL A 1166 9.63 3.26 -52.74
C VAL A 1166 9.32 4.72 -52.42
N LYS A 1167 8.46 5.35 -53.24
CA LYS A 1167 7.93 6.69 -52.96
C LYS A 1167 6.40 6.67 -52.99
N THR A 1168 5.80 7.52 -52.16
CA THR A 1168 4.34 7.63 -52.00
C THR A 1168 3.86 9.03 -52.42
N ASN A 1169 2.58 9.16 -52.74
CA ASN A 1169 1.95 10.40 -53.20
C ASN A 1169 1.41 11.32 -52.09
N SER A 1170 1.47 10.89 -50.83
CA SER A 1170 0.88 11.60 -49.69
C SER A 1170 1.75 11.42 -48.44
N GLU A 1171 1.88 12.49 -47.65
CA GLU A 1171 2.54 12.45 -46.34
C GLU A 1171 1.81 11.54 -45.34
N SER A 1172 0.52 11.26 -45.55
CA SER A 1172 -0.23 10.31 -44.72
C SER A 1172 -0.02 8.85 -45.12
N ILE A 1173 0.52 8.57 -46.31
CA ILE A 1173 0.80 7.22 -46.80
C ILE A 1173 2.28 6.95 -46.65
N LEU A 1174 2.63 6.07 -45.73
CA LEU A 1174 4.03 5.70 -45.46
C LEU A 1174 4.29 4.28 -45.96
N ALA A 1175 5.50 4.05 -46.50
CA ALA A 1175 5.91 2.75 -47.02
C ALA A 1175 7.34 2.41 -46.59
N SER A 1176 7.49 1.40 -45.72
CA SER A 1176 8.79 0.85 -45.32
C SER A 1176 8.99 -0.54 -45.93
N ILE A 1177 10.25 -0.95 -46.08
CA ILE A 1177 10.62 -2.16 -46.81
C ILE A 1177 11.52 -3.04 -45.96
N TYR A 1178 11.26 -4.34 -46.00
CA TYR A 1178 12.13 -5.39 -45.51
C TYR A 1178 12.74 -6.05 -46.74
N ASN A 1179 13.99 -5.73 -47.05
CA ASN A 1179 14.64 -6.12 -48.30
C ASN A 1179 15.58 -7.30 -48.10
N LYS A 1180 15.39 -8.35 -48.89
CA LYS A 1180 16.32 -9.46 -49.02
C LYS A 1180 16.93 -9.44 -50.41
N GLU A 1181 17.85 -8.50 -50.62
CA GLU A 1181 18.43 -8.21 -51.93
C GLU A 1181 19.00 -9.46 -52.61
N LYS A 1182 19.70 -10.32 -51.85
CA LYS A 1182 20.28 -11.57 -52.36
C LYS A 1182 19.25 -12.59 -52.84
N GLU A 1183 18.07 -12.61 -52.20
CA GLU A 1183 16.96 -13.49 -52.59
C GLU A 1183 16.10 -12.83 -53.69
N ARG A 1184 16.38 -11.56 -54.03
CA ARG A 1184 15.56 -10.71 -54.90
C ARG A 1184 14.09 -10.65 -54.46
N GLN A 1185 13.89 -10.57 -53.15
CA GLN A 1185 12.57 -10.45 -52.54
C GLN A 1185 12.54 -9.24 -51.60
N ALA A 1186 11.41 -8.56 -51.56
CA ALA A 1186 11.13 -7.50 -50.59
C ALA A 1186 9.72 -7.64 -50.02
N LEU A 1187 9.53 -7.19 -48.78
CA LEU A 1187 8.22 -7.03 -48.16
C LEU A 1187 8.00 -5.55 -47.89
N MET A 1188 7.04 -4.96 -48.60
CA MET A 1188 6.65 -3.57 -48.45
C MET A 1188 5.45 -3.46 -47.51
N VAL A 1189 5.59 -2.67 -46.45
CA VAL A 1189 4.55 -2.37 -45.47
C VAL A 1189 4.03 -0.97 -45.77
N VAL A 1190 2.77 -0.88 -46.21
CA VAL A 1190 2.11 0.39 -46.57
C VAL A 1190 1.05 0.72 -45.52
N SER A 1191 1.16 1.89 -44.90
CA SER A 1191 0.28 2.35 -43.83
C SER A 1191 -0.36 3.70 -44.16
N ASN A 1192 -1.65 3.85 -43.92
CA ASN A 1192 -2.35 5.13 -43.99
C ASN A 1192 -2.50 5.74 -42.58
N TRP A 1193 -1.67 6.71 -42.25
CA TRP A 1193 -1.70 7.46 -40.98
C TRP A 1193 -2.82 8.49 -40.89
N GLY A 1194 -3.53 8.74 -42.00
CA GLY A 1194 -4.69 9.61 -42.05
C GLY A 1194 -5.92 9.01 -41.38
N TYR A 1195 -6.77 9.91 -40.88
CA TYR A 1195 -8.08 9.58 -40.30
C TYR A 1195 -9.18 9.39 -41.35
N GLU A 1196 -8.86 9.62 -42.62
CA GLU A 1196 -9.76 9.41 -43.75
C GLU A 1196 -9.20 8.33 -44.70
N PRO A 1197 -10.06 7.59 -45.41
CA PRO A 1197 -9.64 6.73 -46.51
C PRO A 1197 -8.91 7.55 -47.58
N SER A 1198 -7.91 6.95 -48.21
CA SER A 1198 -7.12 7.62 -49.25
C SER A 1198 -6.65 6.65 -50.32
N GLU A 1199 -6.33 7.17 -51.51
CA GLU A 1199 -5.73 6.38 -52.58
C GLU A 1199 -4.20 6.43 -52.46
N ALA A 1200 -3.58 5.27 -52.27
CA ALA A 1200 -2.13 5.13 -52.24
C ALA A 1200 -1.61 4.95 -53.68
N LYS A 1201 -0.83 5.91 -54.17
CA LYS A 1201 -0.06 5.80 -55.40
C LYS A 1201 1.41 5.64 -55.03
N ILE A 1202 1.96 4.48 -55.37
CA ILE A 1202 3.29 4.05 -54.97
C ILE A 1202 4.14 3.83 -56.22
N SER A 1203 5.30 4.49 -56.29
CA SER A 1203 6.33 4.16 -57.27
C SER A 1203 7.39 3.27 -56.63
N VAL A 1204 7.85 2.27 -57.38
CA VAL A 1204 8.84 1.28 -56.94
C VAL A 1204 10.03 1.28 -57.91
N ASP A 1205 11.24 1.37 -57.37
CA ASP A 1205 12.47 1.38 -58.17
C ASP A 1205 13.61 0.63 -57.47
N PHE A 1206 13.70 -0.68 -57.72
CA PHE A 1206 14.81 -1.54 -57.28
C PHE A 1206 15.98 -1.54 -58.30
N GLY A 1207 16.24 -0.39 -58.94
CA GLY A 1207 17.34 -0.21 -59.88
C GLY A 1207 17.13 -0.92 -61.22
N LYS A 1208 17.97 -1.91 -61.53
CA LYS A 1208 18.04 -2.59 -62.84
C LYS A 1208 16.80 -3.44 -63.18
N ALA A 1209 15.94 -3.76 -62.21
CA ALA A 1209 14.71 -4.50 -62.47
C ALA A 1209 13.69 -3.62 -63.22
N GLY A 1210 13.19 -4.12 -64.37
CA GLY A 1210 12.11 -3.49 -65.12
C GLY A 1210 10.74 -3.76 -64.51
N ALA A 1211 9.71 -3.01 -64.92
CA ALA A 1211 8.33 -3.24 -64.43
C ALA A 1211 7.79 -4.65 -64.73
N GLY A 1212 8.23 -5.26 -65.84
CA GLY A 1212 7.86 -6.63 -66.23
C GLY A 1212 8.57 -7.73 -65.45
N ASP A 1213 9.65 -7.40 -64.73
CA ASP A 1213 10.42 -8.35 -63.93
C ASP A 1213 9.91 -8.44 -62.48
N MET A 1214 9.03 -7.51 -62.08
CA MET A 1214 8.51 -7.42 -60.72
C MET A 1214 7.12 -8.07 -60.59
N LYS A 1215 7.00 -9.00 -59.65
CA LYS A 1215 5.72 -9.57 -59.24
C LYS A 1215 5.33 -9.07 -57.85
N MET A 1216 4.24 -8.30 -57.78
CA MET A 1216 3.69 -7.82 -56.51
C MET A 1216 2.47 -8.64 -56.09
N THR A 1217 2.45 -9.06 -54.82
CA THR A 1217 1.35 -9.80 -54.21
C THR A 1217 1.01 -9.16 -52.86
N GLU A 1218 -0.21 -8.65 -52.71
CA GLU A 1218 -0.74 -8.30 -51.39
C GLU A 1218 -0.81 -9.61 -50.59
N VAL A 1219 -0.09 -9.67 -49.47
CA VAL A 1219 -0.11 -10.83 -48.56
C VAL A 1219 -0.94 -10.55 -47.31
N TYR A 1220 -1.32 -9.30 -47.09
CA TYR A 1220 -2.26 -8.87 -46.06
C TYR A 1220 -2.95 -7.56 -46.46
N PRO A 1221 -4.28 -7.43 -46.26
CA PRO A 1221 -5.20 -8.44 -45.73
C PRO A 1221 -5.63 -9.51 -46.74
N GLU A 1222 -5.61 -9.21 -48.05
CA GLU A 1222 -6.13 -10.11 -49.08
C GLU A 1222 -4.98 -10.70 -49.90
N ASN A 1223 -4.81 -12.03 -49.93
CA ASN A 1223 -3.76 -12.71 -50.67
C ASN A 1223 -4.00 -12.63 -52.20
N LYS A 1224 -3.69 -11.49 -52.84
CA LYS A 1224 -4.01 -11.23 -54.26
C LYS A 1224 -2.85 -10.58 -55.01
N ALA A 1225 -2.74 -10.91 -56.30
CA ALA A 1225 -1.75 -10.30 -57.18
C ALA A 1225 -2.09 -8.82 -57.42
N ILE A 1226 -1.06 -7.97 -57.46
CA ILE A 1226 -1.18 -6.55 -57.75
C ILE A 1226 -0.47 -6.27 -59.08
N ARG A 1227 -1.16 -5.62 -60.01
CA ARG A 1227 -0.61 -5.28 -61.31
C ARG A 1227 0.23 -4.00 -61.20
N LEU A 1228 1.47 -4.07 -61.68
CA LEU A 1228 2.33 -2.91 -61.86
C LEU A 1228 2.05 -2.23 -63.19
N ASP A 1229 2.02 -0.91 -63.22
CA ASP A 1229 1.97 -0.10 -64.44
C ASP A 1229 3.13 0.89 -64.43
N ASN A 1230 4.08 0.74 -65.35
CA ASN A 1230 5.27 1.60 -65.49
C ASN A 1230 5.98 1.89 -64.14
N LYS A 1231 6.32 0.82 -63.40
CA LYS A 1231 6.95 0.90 -62.06
C LYS A 1231 6.10 1.60 -60.98
N SER A 1232 4.81 1.78 -61.21
CA SER A 1232 3.87 2.39 -60.26
C SER A 1232 2.66 1.49 -60.01
N VAL A 1233 2.00 1.70 -58.88
CA VAL A 1233 0.79 0.98 -58.49
C VAL A 1233 -0.14 1.89 -57.69
N CYS A 1234 -1.44 1.78 -57.94
CA CYS A 1234 -2.49 2.50 -57.22
C CYS A 1234 -3.46 1.51 -56.56
N PHE A 1235 -3.81 1.75 -55.29
CA PHE A 1235 -4.88 1.01 -54.62
C PHE A 1235 -5.50 1.82 -53.47
N PRO A 1236 -6.77 1.56 -53.13
CA PRO A 1236 -7.42 2.22 -52.01
C PRO A 1236 -6.86 1.73 -50.66
N MET A 1237 -6.73 2.66 -49.72
CA MET A 1237 -6.36 2.43 -48.33
C MET A 1237 -7.48 2.90 -47.40
N LYS A 1238 -7.85 2.07 -46.43
CA LYS A 1238 -8.77 2.48 -45.36
C LYS A 1238 -8.15 3.57 -44.49
N ALA A 1239 -8.97 4.40 -43.86
CA ALA A 1239 -8.52 5.25 -42.76
C ALA A 1239 -7.82 4.38 -41.71
N ARG A 1240 -6.67 4.84 -41.21
CA ARG A 1240 -5.87 4.11 -40.22
C ARG A 1240 -5.55 2.65 -40.62
N GLY A 1241 -5.44 2.37 -41.93
CA GLY A 1241 -5.32 1.02 -42.49
C GLY A 1241 -3.91 0.58 -42.84
N LEU A 1242 -3.72 -0.74 -43.00
CA LEU A 1242 -2.47 -1.39 -43.35
C LEU A 1242 -2.62 -2.30 -44.58
N LYS A 1243 -1.61 -2.33 -45.45
CA LYS A 1243 -1.37 -3.41 -46.42
C LYS A 1243 0.07 -3.89 -46.34
N ILE A 1244 0.28 -5.19 -46.52
CA ILE A 1244 1.60 -5.79 -46.64
C ILE A 1244 1.70 -6.43 -48.01
N ILE A 1245 2.73 -6.09 -48.77
CA ILE A 1245 2.90 -6.48 -50.16
C ILE A 1245 4.26 -7.14 -50.33
N ARG A 1246 4.28 -8.38 -50.81
CA ARG A 1246 5.51 -9.05 -51.24
C ARG A 1246 5.85 -8.65 -52.66
N ILE A 1247 7.12 -8.37 -52.91
CA ILE A 1247 7.69 -8.01 -54.20
C ILE A 1247 8.79 -9.03 -54.51
N ASP A 1248 8.61 -9.79 -55.57
CA ASP A 1248 9.66 -10.64 -56.16
C ASP A 1248 10.19 -9.88 -57.39
N TYR A 1249 11.48 -9.52 -57.46
CA TYR A 1249 12.02 -8.57 -58.47
C TYR A 1249 13.30 -8.99 -59.16
#